data_AF-A0A7X5RB86-F1
#
_entry.id   AF-A0A7X5RB86-F1
#
_cell.length_a   1.000
_cell.length_b   1.000
_cell.length_c   1.000
_cell.angle_alpha   90.00
_cell.angle_beta   90.00
_cell.angle_gamma   90.00
#
_symmetry.space_group_name_H-M   'P 1'
#
loop_
_entity.id
_entity.type
_entity.pdbx_description
1 polymer ?
#
loop_
_entity_poly.entity_id
_entity_poly.type
_entity_poly.pdbx_seq_one_letter_code
_entity_poly.pdbx_strand_id
1 'polypeptide(L)'
;MEYKMNQIDIIEYEEGIKQLVKYAVEKKLIPVFGAGFTAGCQSINGIVPNGKRATENMCDMILNSGSCPLRECDIKEMDFSEISDLFFEYVSPDERATYFEDFYTGVVLFQHQVDFLTKINWPYAYTLNVDDGIEKNSDFNPILPYHKFRRPKTSKRILYKLHGDAEYESKYIDKIQDNIVFSQSQYLQAITSEDNTDIYKALLADYAQEHLLFIGCSLQEERDLQFVYDKSKSIQKDAYRIVLRNKIPTSQEQRDLKKHGINEIILVKNFENFYTDFLLAYQGYQTENKEKIYKHINPEIIIKTGKKESLELISNANIFNAKDNVFMKGALHIFRNVLRDIQRELNASSFVLLKGRRFSGKTYVMCSLAEYYKKREVFYFPSESFADEEVVELVLSSQRNSLFLFDSNSISPDVYALIIKLSVALKENNNYLVIAINSNDNYLLTKLNCNVVELKNLFYGDELSMSEKAQDSFGLARRKFGQTNIDYLYVLRKDQNLSIPFASTKVLKLLSKERSVLIALCALDKLYYSDLIALDLNRLEIENMCKKLSPFVEMIPTSEDEVTRHSTTKMVHNSKIAIVELLKQFQIKEISDSIFMIVKKYKSDYSRRRLYIDVILFDTLNQIFSGNDNSKMLIYIIYENLQPLLENDLHYWLQRAKSIYRTQNGLENYEEAYTYAKKAYIDGDDALSTKAALTTALISCAIAELKQGKEKLGYYVESVYLAYEAVFSEYFHRYPTYLNLELPVGKNTMSERRITEACKYVKLYSMQSSDIEKSDELLKYFEKK
;
A
#
# COMPACT_ATOMS: atom_id res chain seq x y z
N MET A 1 9.63 34.02 16.58
CA MET A 1 11.10 34.09 16.53
C MET A 1 11.51 34.22 15.07
N GLU A 2 11.14 35.34 14.45
CA GLU A 2 11.68 35.76 13.15
C GLU A 2 12.85 36.72 13.45
N TYR A 3 13.87 36.78 12.59
CA TYR A 3 15.15 37.52 12.72
C TYR A 3 16.40 36.76 13.19
N LYS A 4 16.71 35.60 12.58
CA LYS A 4 18.10 35.09 12.54
C LYS A 4 18.62 34.59 11.18
N MET A 5 17.83 34.69 10.10
CA MET A 5 18.13 34.04 8.81
C MET A 5 18.74 34.96 7.72
N ASN A 6 19.44 36.05 8.07
CA ASN A 6 19.91 37.02 7.06
C ASN A 6 21.43 37.10 6.84
N GLN A 7 22.24 36.28 7.51
CA GLN A 7 23.70 36.26 7.34
C GLN A 7 24.16 34.85 6.94
N ILE A 8 25.09 34.77 5.98
CA ILE A 8 25.77 33.50 5.69
C ILE A 8 26.75 33.26 6.83
N ASP A 9 26.73 32.08 7.41
CA ASP A 9 27.69 31.69 8.44
C ASP A 9 29.02 31.30 7.78
N ILE A 10 30.10 31.93 8.22
CA ILE A 10 31.46 31.63 7.75
C ILE A 10 32.14 30.77 8.81
N ILE A 11 32.52 29.56 8.41
CA ILE A 11 33.02 28.52 9.30
C ILE A 11 34.50 28.26 8.97
N GLU A 12 35.31 28.21 10.02
CA GLU A 12 36.73 27.91 9.91
C GLU A 12 36.97 26.44 9.54
N TYR A 13 38.10 26.19 8.87
CA TYR A 13 38.42 24.91 8.23
C TYR A 13 38.21 23.66 9.10
N GLU A 14 38.75 23.65 10.33
CA GLU A 14 38.69 22.47 11.21
C GLU A 14 37.27 22.17 11.71
N GLU A 15 36.49 23.21 12.01
CA GLU A 15 35.10 23.06 12.44
C GLU A 15 34.22 22.62 11.26
N GLY A 16 34.47 23.19 10.08
CA GLY A 16 33.80 22.79 8.85
C GLY A 16 34.01 21.31 8.53
N ILE A 17 35.24 20.79 8.63
CA ILE A 17 35.50 19.35 8.43
C ILE A 17 34.71 18.49 9.41
N LYS A 18 34.71 18.83 10.71
CA LYS A 18 33.96 18.05 11.72
C LYS A 18 32.45 18.03 11.43
N GLN A 19 31.88 19.18 11.06
CA GLN A 19 30.47 19.29 10.72
C GLN A 19 30.14 18.46 9.47
N LEU A 20 30.92 18.59 8.40
CA LEU A 20 30.64 17.86 7.16
C LEU A 20 30.82 16.34 7.32
N VAL A 21 31.83 15.88 8.06
CA VAL A 21 32.05 14.45 8.32
C VAL A 21 30.86 13.82 9.02
N LYS A 22 30.29 14.52 10.01
CA LYS A 22 29.06 14.08 10.67
C LYS A 22 27.92 13.89 9.67
N TYR A 23 27.68 14.87 8.81
CA TYR A 23 26.62 14.78 7.80
C TYR A 23 26.86 13.68 6.76
N ALA A 24 28.12 13.47 6.35
CA ALA A 24 28.51 12.44 5.40
C ALA A 24 28.29 11.03 5.97
N VAL A 25 28.66 10.77 7.23
CA VAL A 25 28.44 9.48 7.89
C VAL A 25 26.94 9.20 8.12
N GLU A 26 26.14 10.24 8.37
CA GLU A 26 24.68 10.14 8.45
C GLU A 26 24.00 9.96 7.07
N LYS A 27 24.76 9.95 5.96
CA LYS A 27 24.27 9.92 4.57
C LYS A 27 23.31 11.07 4.22
N LYS A 28 23.50 12.25 4.81
CA LYS A 28 22.71 13.48 4.54
C LYS A 28 23.46 14.56 3.77
N LEU A 29 24.71 14.29 3.41
CA LEU A 29 25.57 15.22 2.67
C LEU A 29 25.68 14.77 1.22
N ILE A 30 25.20 15.60 0.31
CA ILE A 30 25.20 15.35 -1.13
C ILE A 30 26.20 16.32 -1.80
N PRO A 31 27.22 15.80 -2.50
CA PRO A 31 28.19 16.65 -3.18
C PRO A 31 27.64 17.18 -4.52
N VAL A 32 27.96 18.44 -4.80
CA VAL A 32 27.73 19.11 -6.09
C VAL A 32 29.07 19.57 -6.63
N PHE A 33 29.53 18.95 -7.72
CA PHE A 33 30.83 19.21 -8.32
C PHE A 33 30.71 20.21 -9.48
N GLY A 34 31.49 21.27 -9.44
CA GLY A 34 31.65 22.23 -10.53
C GLY A 34 33.03 22.19 -11.18
N ALA A 35 33.24 23.03 -12.19
CA ALA A 35 34.41 22.97 -13.06
C ALA A 35 35.75 23.06 -12.31
N GLY A 36 35.78 23.74 -11.16
CA GLY A 36 36.98 23.81 -10.32
C GLY A 36 37.44 22.47 -9.74
N PHE A 37 36.60 21.43 -9.75
CA PHE A 37 37.00 20.07 -9.32
C PHE A 37 37.87 19.38 -10.38
N THR A 38 37.59 19.56 -11.67
CA THR A 38 38.29 18.85 -12.76
C THR A 38 39.25 19.76 -13.53
N ALA A 39 39.11 21.09 -13.41
CA ALA A 39 39.99 22.05 -14.05
C ALA A 39 41.47 21.79 -13.73
N GLY A 40 42.31 21.75 -14.77
CA GLY A 40 43.72 21.45 -14.64
C GLY A 40 44.07 19.95 -14.69
N CYS A 41 43.07 19.05 -14.69
CA CYS A 41 43.29 17.62 -14.93
C CYS A 41 43.63 17.36 -16.39
N GLN A 42 44.37 16.28 -16.64
CA GLN A 42 44.73 15.86 -18.00
C GLN A 42 43.50 15.27 -18.71
N SER A 43 43.25 15.68 -19.96
CA SER A 43 42.25 15.11 -20.87
C SER A 43 42.95 14.37 -22.02
N ILE A 44 42.20 13.83 -22.99
CA ILE A 44 42.76 13.01 -24.08
C ILE A 44 43.87 13.72 -24.86
N ASN A 45 43.65 14.98 -25.27
CA ASN A 45 44.57 15.78 -26.08
C ASN A 45 44.85 17.16 -25.46
N GLY A 46 44.53 17.35 -24.18
CA GLY A 46 44.63 18.65 -23.53
C GLY A 46 44.59 18.63 -22.01
N ILE A 47 44.10 19.74 -21.46
CA ILE A 47 43.89 19.96 -20.03
C ILE A 47 42.48 20.52 -19.87
N VAL A 48 41.69 19.95 -18.96
CA VAL A 48 40.33 20.39 -18.70
C VAL A 48 40.33 21.89 -18.36
N PRO A 49 39.63 22.74 -19.14
CA PRO A 49 39.65 24.16 -18.93
C PRO A 49 38.77 24.55 -17.73
N ASN A 50 39.13 25.64 -17.06
CA ASN A 50 38.20 26.33 -16.17
C ASN A 50 37.28 27.25 -16.99
N GLY A 51 36.24 27.82 -16.37
CA GLY A 51 35.27 28.68 -17.08
C GLY A 51 35.93 29.79 -17.90
N LYS A 52 36.94 30.48 -17.35
CA LYS A 52 37.65 31.55 -18.07
C LYS A 52 38.37 31.04 -19.32
N ARG A 53 39.12 29.94 -19.21
CA ARG A 53 39.84 29.35 -20.34
C ARG A 53 38.87 28.77 -21.37
N ALA A 54 37.74 28.22 -20.94
CA ALA A 54 36.68 27.76 -21.84
C ALA A 54 36.09 28.93 -22.64
N THR A 55 35.82 30.08 -22.00
CA THR A 55 35.41 31.31 -22.71
C THR A 55 36.42 31.72 -23.76
N GLU A 56 37.71 31.77 -23.39
CA GLU A 56 38.80 32.14 -24.31
C GLU A 56 38.86 31.19 -25.52
N ASN A 57 38.82 29.88 -25.29
CA ASN A 57 38.82 28.88 -26.36
C ASN A 57 37.60 29.03 -27.29
N MET A 58 36.39 29.20 -26.72
CA MET A 58 35.16 29.36 -27.51
C MET A 58 35.20 30.63 -28.36
N CYS A 59 35.67 31.75 -27.80
CA CYS A 59 35.87 33.00 -28.54
C CYS A 59 36.79 32.79 -29.74
N ASP A 60 37.92 32.13 -29.56
CA ASP A 60 38.87 31.85 -30.63
C ASP A 60 38.22 30.98 -31.73
N MET A 61 37.42 29.98 -31.37
CA MET A 61 36.71 29.14 -32.33
C MET A 61 35.62 29.90 -33.10
N ILE A 62 34.88 30.79 -32.44
CA ILE A 62 33.87 31.65 -33.09
C ILE A 62 34.53 32.60 -34.10
N LEU A 63 35.65 33.23 -33.72
CA LEU A 63 36.38 34.15 -34.60
C LEU A 63 36.97 33.44 -35.83
N ASN A 64 37.33 32.16 -35.68
CA ASN A 64 37.92 31.36 -36.76
C ASN A 64 36.87 30.67 -37.66
N SER A 65 35.59 30.64 -37.28
CA SER A 65 34.54 29.93 -38.05
C SER A 65 34.23 30.57 -39.41
N GLY A 66 34.63 31.83 -39.62
CA GLY A 66 34.41 32.59 -40.87
C GLY A 66 32.94 32.95 -41.15
N SER A 67 32.01 32.53 -40.30
CA SER A 67 30.56 32.71 -40.42
C SER A 67 29.99 33.76 -39.45
N CYS A 68 30.76 34.17 -38.44
CA CYS A 68 30.31 35.13 -37.44
C CYS A 68 30.33 36.58 -37.99
N PRO A 69 29.21 37.32 -37.96
CA PRO A 69 29.15 38.71 -38.43
C PRO A 69 29.66 39.74 -37.41
N LEU A 70 29.98 39.31 -36.18
CA LEU A 70 30.39 40.18 -35.07
C LEU A 70 31.90 40.46 -35.11
N ARG A 71 32.31 41.62 -34.59
CA ARG A 71 33.73 41.98 -34.49
C ARG A 71 34.32 41.45 -33.19
N GLU A 72 35.63 41.20 -33.20
CA GLU A 72 36.40 40.74 -32.04
C GLU A 72 36.22 41.63 -30.79
N CYS A 73 36.11 42.96 -30.98
CA CYS A 73 35.86 43.88 -29.88
C CYS A 73 34.50 43.67 -29.22
N ASP A 74 33.48 43.31 -30.01
CA ASP A 74 32.11 43.13 -29.55
C ASP A 74 31.98 41.78 -28.79
N ILE A 75 32.72 40.75 -29.23
CA ILE A 75 32.75 39.42 -28.61
C ILE A 75 33.49 39.45 -27.26
N LYS A 76 34.61 40.18 -27.15
CA LYS A 76 35.43 40.21 -25.93
C LYS A 76 34.77 40.85 -24.71
N GLU A 77 33.68 41.62 -24.90
CA GLU A 77 32.91 42.24 -23.82
C GLU A 77 31.76 41.35 -23.31
N MET A 78 31.47 40.24 -23.99
CA MET A 78 30.36 39.33 -23.67
C MET A 78 30.66 38.39 -22.49
N ASP A 79 29.62 37.98 -21.78
CA ASP A 79 29.71 36.97 -20.72
C ASP A 79 29.77 35.53 -21.28
N PHE A 80 30.04 34.54 -20.42
CA PHE A 80 30.16 33.15 -20.84
C PHE A 80 28.88 32.60 -21.50
N SER A 81 27.70 33.00 -21.02
CA SER A 81 26.43 32.53 -21.59
C SER A 81 26.25 33.08 -23.00
N GLU A 82 26.55 34.36 -23.21
CA GLU A 82 26.48 35.02 -24.51
C GLU A 82 27.48 34.40 -25.50
N ILE A 83 28.72 34.16 -25.06
CA ILE A 83 29.74 33.47 -25.86
C ILE A 83 29.30 32.05 -26.20
N SER A 84 28.67 31.34 -25.27
CA SER A 84 28.18 30.00 -25.52
C SER A 84 27.07 29.97 -26.58
N ASP A 85 26.12 30.92 -26.57
CA ASP A 85 25.08 30.99 -27.60
C ASP A 85 25.70 31.18 -28.99
N LEU A 86 26.68 32.08 -29.11
CA LEU A 86 27.43 32.28 -30.36
C LEU A 86 28.23 31.04 -30.78
N PHE A 87 28.82 30.33 -29.82
CA PHE A 87 29.56 29.09 -30.09
C PHE A 87 28.64 28.03 -30.70
N PHE A 88 27.43 27.85 -30.16
CA PHE A 88 26.48 26.90 -30.72
C PHE A 88 25.86 27.36 -32.05
N GLU A 89 25.80 28.68 -32.30
CA GLU A 89 25.27 29.25 -33.55
C GLU A 89 26.27 29.19 -34.72
N TYR A 90 27.54 29.54 -34.48
CA TYR A 90 28.51 29.81 -35.54
C TYR A 90 29.58 28.74 -35.74
N VAL A 91 29.89 27.93 -34.73
CA VAL A 91 30.91 26.88 -34.81
C VAL A 91 30.29 25.58 -35.30
N SER A 92 30.94 24.91 -36.26
CA SER A 92 30.38 23.72 -36.89
C SER A 92 30.29 22.53 -35.89
N PRO A 93 29.30 21.64 -36.04
CA PRO A 93 29.16 20.48 -35.15
C PRO A 93 30.43 19.63 -35.02
N ASP A 94 31.18 19.43 -36.11
CA ASP A 94 32.42 18.62 -36.12
C ASP A 94 33.55 19.28 -35.32
N GLU A 95 33.70 20.60 -35.43
CA GLU A 95 34.68 21.37 -34.64
C GLU A 95 34.32 21.35 -33.16
N ARG A 96 33.03 21.47 -32.82
CA ARG A 96 32.57 21.36 -31.43
C ARG A 96 32.79 19.97 -30.86
N ALA A 97 32.46 18.92 -31.62
CA ALA A 97 32.68 17.53 -31.20
C ALA A 97 34.16 17.28 -30.89
N THR A 98 35.05 17.77 -31.74
CA THR A 98 36.52 17.69 -31.53
C THR A 98 36.94 18.46 -30.26
N TYR A 99 36.41 19.68 -30.05
CA TYR A 99 36.70 20.45 -28.84
C TYR A 99 36.28 19.74 -27.55
N PHE A 100 35.08 19.17 -27.54
CA PHE A 100 34.59 18.41 -26.39
C PHE A 100 35.39 17.13 -26.16
N GLU A 101 35.73 16.40 -27.23
CA GLU A 101 36.60 15.22 -27.15
C GLU A 101 37.95 15.59 -26.53
N ASP A 102 38.66 16.56 -27.13
CA ASP A 102 40.04 16.91 -26.78
C ASP A 102 40.20 17.41 -25.34
N PHE A 103 39.25 18.23 -24.86
CA PHE A 103 39.39 18.96 -23.60
C PHE A 103 38.56 18.41 -22.44
N TYR A 104 37.51 17.63 -22.71
CA TYR A 104 36.55 17.20 -21.67
C TYR A 104 36.35 15.68 -21.61
N THR A 105 36.90 14.92 -22.55
CA THR A 105 36.89 13.45 -22.46
C THR A 105 38.28 12.92 -22.11
N GLY A 106 38.33 11.69 -21.63
CA GLY A 106 39.60 11.08 -21.32
C GLY A 106 40.17 11.49 -19.95
N VAL A 107 39.38 12.14 -19.10
CA VAL A 107 39.92 12.90 -17.95
C VAL A 107 40.52 11.98 -16.88
N VAL A 108 41.72 12.35 -16.42
CA VAL A 108 42.45 11.65 -15.35
C VAL A 108 42.54 12.56 -14.13
N LEU A 109 41.85 12.18 -13.06
CA LEU A 109 41.86 12.93 -11.79
C LEU A 109 43.12 12.65 -10.96
N PHE A 110 43.47 13.57 -10.07
CA PHE A 110 44.53 13.34 -9.08
C PHE A 110 44.11 12.30 -8.03
N GLN A 111 45.07 11.54 -7.49
CA GLN A 111 44.78 10.43 -6.56
C GLN A 111 43.93 10.84 -5.35
N HIS A 112 44.14 12.03 -4.79
CA HIS A 112 43.36 12.51 -3.64
C HIS A 112 41.90 12.80 -4.01
N GLN A 113 41.60 13.17 -5.27
CA GLN A 113 40.24 13.35 -5.77
C GLN A 113 39.56 12.01 -6.03
N VAL A 114 40.29 11.05 -6.63
CA VAL A 114 39.83 9.66 -6.81
C VAL A 114 39.47 9.04 -5.46
N ASP A 115 40.34 9.20 -4.46
CA ASP A 115 40.12 8.72 -3.11
C ASP A 115 38.89 9.37 -2.45
N PHE A 116 38.70 10.68 -2.65
CA PHE A 116 37.53 11.41 -2.15
C PHE A 116 36.21 10.90 -2.77
N LEU A 117 36.22 10.54 -4.05
CA LEU A 117 35.04 9.97 -4.72
C LEU A 117 34.77 8.52 -4.31
N THR A 118 35.82 7.70 -4.19
CA THR A 118 35.67 6.23 -4.07
C THR A 118 35.65 5.72 -2.63
N LYS A 119 36.37 6.36 -1.70
CA LYS A 119 36.53 5.88 -0.32
C LYS A 119 35.53 6.47 0.67
N ILE A 120 34.79 7.50 0.26
CA ILE A 120 33.66 8.04 1.03
C ILE A 120 32.38 7.42 0.49
N ASN A 121 31.48 6.96 1.36
CA ASN A 121 30.22 6.35 0.92
C ASN A 121 29.17 7.39 0.54
N TRP A 122 29.42 8.11 -0.55
CA TRP A 122 28.47 9.06 -1.12
C TRP A 122 27.21 8.32 -1.60
N PRO A 123 26.00 8.77 -1.25
CA PRO A 123 24.77 8.13 -1.71
C PRO A 123 24.54 8.32 -3.23
N TYR A 124 24.76 9.54 -3.71
CA TYR A 124 24.74 9.96 -5.11
C TYR A 124 25.38 11.36 -5.20
N ALA A 125 25.56 11.91 -6.39
CA ALA A 125 26.16 13.23 -6.61
C ALA A 125 25.49 14.01 -7.74
N TYR A 126 25.64 15.33 -7.71
CA TYR A 126 25.33 16.21 -8.84
C TYR A 126 26.61 16.78 -9.43
N THR A 127 26.60 17.06 -10.72
CA THR A 127 27.69 17.83 -11.34
C THR A 127 27.18 18.83 -12.37
N LEU A 128 27.84 19.98 -12.38
CA LEU A 128 27.74 21.04 -13.39
C LEU A 128 28.80 20.82 -14.50
N ASN A 129 29.63 19.78 -14.37
CA ASN A 129 30.65 19.48 -15.35
C ASN A 129 30.06 18.68 -16.49
N VAL A 130 30.52 19.01 -17.69
CA VAL A 130 30.26 18.22 -18.90
C VAL A 130 31.32 17.13 -19.11
N ASP A 131 32.50 17.26 -18.49
CA ASP A 131 33.58 16.29 -18.63
C ASP A 131 33.29 14.92 -18.02
N ASP A 132 34.03 13.89 -18.44
CA ASP A 132 33.88 12.49 -18.00
C ASP A 132 34.69 12.15 -16.74
N GLY A 133 35.27 13.14 -16.06
CA GLY A 133 36.28 12.92 -15.02
C GLY A 133 35.76 12.20 -13.79
N ILE A 134 34.51 12.45 -13.36
CA ILE A 134 33.97 11.86 -12.13
C ILE A 134 33.64 10.38 -12.37
N GLU A 135 32.81 10.09 -13.35
CA GLU A 135 32.32 8.75 -13.69
C GLU A 135 33.41 7.81 -14.18
N LYS A 136 34.44 8.32 -14.86
CA LYS A 136 35.56 7.49 -15.34
C LYS A 136 36.51 7.07 -14.22
N ASN A 137 36.58 7.86 -13.16
CA ASN A 137 37.51 7.66 -12.04
C ASN A 137 36.80 7.20 -10.75
N SER A 138 35.54 6.77 -10.82
CA SER A 138 34.77 6.31 -9.66
C SER A 138 33.72 5.25 -10.04
N ASP A 139 32.88 4.86 -9.09
CA ASP A 139 31.75 3.94 -9.28
C ASP A 139 30.41 4.65 -9.57
N PHE A 140 30.45 5.97 -9.79
CA PHE A 140 29.31 6.76 -10.19
C PHE A 140 28.85 6.41 -11.61
N ASN A 141 27.53 6.26 -11.78
CA ASN A 141 26.89 6.01 -13.07
C ASN A 141 26.22 7.30 -13.54
N PRO A 142 26.65 7.88 -14.67
CA PRO A 142 26.12 9.16 -15.13
C PRO A 142 24.67 9.01 -15.61
N ILE A 143 23.85 9.98 -15.25
CA ILE A 143 22.50 10.19 -15.76
C ILE A 143 22.49 11.54 -16.46
N LEU A 144 22.17 11.47 -17.74
CA LEU A 144 22.26 12.59 -18.67
C LEU A 144 20.94 13.38 -18.70
N PRO A 145 20.99 14.70 -18.94
CA PRO A 145 19.79 15.48 -19.17
C PRO A 145 19.13 15.05 -20.49
N TYR A 146 17.83 15.31 -20.63
CA TYR A 146 16.98 15.01 -21.77
C TYR A 146 16.78 13.51 -22.07
N HIS A 147 17.25 12.63 -21.18
CA HIS A 147 17.07 11.19 -21.30
C HIS A 147 16.24 10.63 -20.14
N LYS A 148 15.14 9.95 -20.47
CA LYS A 148 14.38 9.17 -19.48
C LYS A 148 15.24 8.02 -18.98
N PHE A 149 15.47 8.01 -17.67
CA PHE A 149 16.21 6.94 -17.01
C PHE A 149 15.31 6.15 -16.07
N ARG A 150 15.67 4.89 -15.84
CA ARG A 150 15.07 4.09 -14.78
C ARG A 150 15.94 4.25 -13.55
N ARG A 151 15.37 4.78 -12.46
CA ARG A 151 16.08 4.83 -11.18
C ARG A 151 16.64 3.44 -10.85
N PRO A 152 17.97 3.30 -10.67
CA PRO A 152 18.59 2.06 -10.23
C PRO A 152 17.88 1.55 -8.99
N LYS A 153 17.63 0.25 -8.96
CA LYS A 153 17.01 -0.41 -7.81
C LYS A 153 18.05 -0.91 -6.79
N THR A 154 19.32 -0.97 -7.20
CA THR A 154 20.47 -1.39 -6.41
C THR A 154 21.20 -0.19 -5.79
N SER A 155 22.22 -0.42 -4.95
CA SER A 155 23.12 0.61 -4.39
C SER A 155 24.06 1.29 -5.41
N LYS A 156 23.70 1.30 -6.70
CA LYS A 156 24.50 1.98 -7.72
C LYS A 156 24.44 3.48 -7.49
N ARG A 157 25.61 4.09 -7.29
CA ARG A 157 25.75 5.52 -7.11
C ARG A 157 25.45 6.23 -8.42
N ILE A 158 24.55 7.20 -8.37
CA ILE A 158 24.13 8.00 -9.52
C ILE A 158 24.91 9.31 -9.53
N LEU A 159 25.38 9.72 -10.71
CA LEU A 159 25.86 11.07 -10.96
C LEU A 159 24.87 11.79 -11.88
N TYR A 160 24.17 12.77 -11.35
CA TYR A 160 23.28 13.62 -12.13
C TYR A 160 24.09 14.70 -12.84
N LYS A 161 24.26 14.58 -14.16
CA LYS A 161 24.92 15.60 -14.98
C LYS A 161 23.88 16.65 -15.37
N LEU A 162 23.97 17.84 -14.77
CA LEU A 162 22.97 18.89 -14.98
C LEU A 162 23.19 19.64 -16.30
N HIS A 163 24.44 19.74 -16.74
CA HIS A 163 24.83 20.57 -17.88
C HIS A 163 25.21 19.79 -19.15
N GLY A 164 24.91 18.48 -19.17
CA GLY A 164 25.18 17.63 -20.32
C GLY A 164 26.43 16.77 -20.18
N ASP A 165 26.82 16.15 -21.28
CA ASP A 165 27.93 15.20 -21.34
C ASP A 165 28.77 15.37 -22.61
N ALA A 166 30.05 15.64 -22.44
CA ALA A 166 30.99 15.87 -23.54
C ALA A 166 31.31 14.58 -24.32
N GLU A 167 31.30 13.43 -23.66
CA GLU A 167 31.47 12.14 -24.33
C GLU A 167 30.29 11.85 -25.27
N TYR A 168 29.07 12.19 -24.86
CA TYR A 168 27.89 12.11 -25.71
C TYR A 168 27.98 13.10 -26.89
N GLU A 169 28.33 14.36 -26.61
CA GLU A 169 28.42 15.42 -27.62
C GLU A 169 29.45 15.10 -28.71
N SER A 170 30.57 14.47 -28.34
CA SER A 170 31.62 14.07 -29.28
C SER A 170 31.27 12.85 -30.13
N LYS A 171 30.37 11.96 -29.66
CA LYS A 171 30.11 10.66 -30.30
C LYS A 171 28.84 10.60 -31.13
N TYR A 172 27.80 11.33 -30.75
CA TYR A 172 26.46 11.16 -31.32
C TYR A 172 26.06 12.38 -32.16
N ILE A 173 25.67 12.12 -33.41
CA ILE A 173 25.10 13.13 -34.32
C ILE A 173 23.59 12.95 -34.32
N ASP A 174 22.93 13.34 -33.24
CA ASP A 174 21.47 13.30 -33.14
C ASP A 174 20.83 14.60 -33.66
N LYS A 175 19.60 14.50 -34.21
CA LYS A 175 18.83 15.67 -34.69
C LYS A 175 18.27 16.56 -33.57
N ILE A 176 18.34 16.11 -32.31
CA ILE A 176 17.93 16.85 -31.12
C ILE A 176 19.23 17.30 -30.46
N GLN A 177 19.58 18.58 -30.62
CA GLN A 177 20.85 19.18 -30.20
C GLN A 177 20.90 19.52 -28.70
N ASP A 178 20.00 18.95 -27.89
CA ASP A 178 19.79 19.36 -26.50
C ASP A 178 20.56 18.44 -25.55
N ASN A 179 21.89 18.48 -25.59
CA ASN A 179 22.75 17.72 -24.66
C ASN A 179 23.51 18.65 -23.71
N ILE A 180 24.35 19.54 -24.24
CA ILE A 180 25.12 20.52 -23.46
C ILE A 180 24.25 21.73 -23.08
N VAL A 181 24.32 22.15 -21.81
CA VAL A 181 23.56 23.29 -21.26
C VAL A 181 24.53 24.32 -20.72
N PHE A 182 24.82 25.36 -21.50
CA PHE A 182 25.75 26.44 -21.13
C PHE A 182 25.11 27.82 -21.18
N SER A 183 23.99 28.00 -21.90
CA SER A 183 23.33 29.29 -22.04
C SER A 183 22.01 29.43 -21.29
N GLN A 184 21.59 30.68 -21.07
CA GLN A 184 20.33 31.01 -20.38
C GLN A 184 19.09 30.38 -21.02
N SER A 185 19.04 30.28 -22.35
CA SER A 185 17.93 29.65 -23.05
C SER A 185 17.87 28.15 -22.78
N GLN A 186 19.02 27.48 -22.79
CA GLN A 186 19.16 26.06 -22.50
C GLN A 186 18.85 25.74 -21.03
N TYR A 187 19.25 26.59 -20.08
CA TYR A 187 18.91 26.41 -18.66
C TYR A 187 17.39 26.39 -18.43
N LEU A 188 16.65 27.31 -19.08
CA LEU A 188 15.19 27.36 -18.99
C LEU A 188 14.54 26.12 -19.64
N GLN A 189 15.06 25.66 -20.78
CA GLN A 189 14.59 24.44 -21.43
C GLN A 189 14.86 23.20 -20.59
N ALA A 190 16.06 23.09 -20.00
CA ALA A 190 16.45 21.95 -19.17
C ALA A 190 15.50 21.77 -17.99
N ILE A 191 15.12 22.87 -17.33
CA ILE A 191 14.21 22.86 -16.18
C ILE A 191 12.75 22.58 -16.58
N THR A 192 12.33 23.04 -17.75
CA THR A 192 10.91 22.94 -18.18
C THR A 192 10.60 21.71 -19.01
N SER A 193 11.62 21.01 -19.52
CA SER A 193 11.46 19.79 -20.31
C SER A 193 10.85 18.65 -19.50
N GLU A 194 9.86 17.97 -20.09
CA GLU A 194 9.23 16.80 -19.48
C GLU A 194 10.23 15.67 -19.24
N ASP A 195 11.25 15.53 -20.11
CA ASP A 195 12.26 14.48 -20.02
C ASP A 195 13.22 14.65 -18.82
N ASN A 196 13.35 15.88 -18.30
CA ASN A 196 14.19 16.21 -17.14
C ASN A 196 13.45 16.22 -15.80
N THR A 197 12.14 15.95 -15.82
CA THR A 197 11.28 16.04 -14.64
C THR A 197 11.82 15.26 -13.44
N ASP A 198 12.43 14.09 -13.66
CA ASP A 198 12.92 13.23 -12.58
C ASP A 198 14.20 13.76 -11.93
N ILE A 199 15.13 14.33 -12.71
CA ILE A 199 16.36 14.98 -12.22
C ILE A 199 15.96 16.24 -11.44
N TYR A 200 15.10 17.06 -12.03
CA TYR A 200 14.61 18.29 -11.41
C TYR A 200 13.89 18.03 -10.08
N LYS A 201 12.99 17.03 -10.01
CA LYS A 201 12.30 16.67 -8.76
C LYS A 201 13.25 16.14 -7.69
N ALA A 202 14.29 15.41 -8.07
CA ALA A 202 15.32 14.96 -7.13
C ALA A 202 16.09 16.16 -6.56
N LEU A 203 16.60 17.03 -7.43
CA LEU A 203 17.34 18.23 -7.02
C LEU A 203 16.48 19.16 -6.16
N LEU A 204 15.20 19.34 -6.49
CA LEU A 204 14.25 20.12 -5.69
C LEU A 204 14.03 19.53 -4.28
N ALA A 205 13.93 18.21 -4.17
CA ALA A 205 13.76 17.53 -2.89
C ALA A 205 15.02 17.69 -2.02
N ASP A 206 16.20 17.56 -2.62
CA ASP A 206 17.48 17.67 -1.91
C ASP A 206 17.76 19.09 -1.47
N TYR A 207 17.51 20.07 -2.35
CA TYR A 207 17.52 21.48 -1.96
C TYR A 207 16.59 21.75 -0.78
N ALA A 208 15.48 21.01 -0.61
CA ALA A 208 14.54 21.23 0.49
C ALA A 208 14.91 20.47 1.78
N GLN A 209 15.56 19.31 1.70
CA GLN A 209 15.66 18.36 2.81
C GLN A 209 17.08 17.85 3.14
N GLU A 210 18.02 17.91 2.21
CA GLU A 210 19.38 17.38 2.39
C GLU A 210 20.43 18.49 2.52
N HIS A 211 21.61 18.15 3.02
CA HIS A 211 22.74 19.08 3.05
C HIS A 211 23.51 19.01 1.72
N LEU A 212 23.66 20.15 1.03
CA LEU A 212 24.39 20.24 -0.24
C LEU A 212 25.79 20.81 -0.02
N LEU A 213 26.81 20.14 -0.56
CA LEU A 213 28.20 20.59 -0.52
C LEU A 213 28.69 20.95 -1.92
N PHE A 214 28.85 22.24 -2.19
CA PHE A 214 29.32 22.78 -3.47
C PHE A 214 30.86 22.84 -3.50
N ILE A 215 31.46 22.07 -4.41
CA ILE A 215 32.91 21.90 -4.55
C ILE A 215 33.31 22.35 -5.96
N GLY A 216 34.22 23.32 -6.05
CA GLY A 216 34.68 23.83 -7.34
C GLY A 216 33.63 24.65 -8.11
N CYS A 217 32.53 25.06 -7.45
CA CYS A 217 31.46 25.86 -8.05
C CYS A 217 31.67 27.36 -7.81
N SER A 218 31.70 28.16 -8.87
CA SER A 218 31.68 29.63 -8.78
C SER A 218 30.28 30.15 -8.41
N LEU A 219 29.23 29.50 -8.93
CA LEU A 219 27.81 29.86 -8.80
C LEU A 219 27.46 31.26 -9.37
N GLN A 220 28.28 31.83 -10.25
CA GLN A 220 28.05 33.21 -10.74
C GLN A 220 26.93 33.30 -11.79
N GLU A 221 26.72 32.27 -12.62
CA GLU A 221 25.74 32.27 -13.72
C GLU A 221 24.76 31.08 -13.68
N GLU A 222 24.62 30.44 -12.51
CA GLU A 222 23.82 29.21 -12.30
C GLU A 222 22.34 29.52 -12.00
N ARG A 223 21.66 30.17 -12.95
CA ARG A 223 20.25 30.60 -12.79
C ARG A 223 19.28 29.44 -12.63
N ASP A 224 19.63 28.28 -13.18
CA ASP A 224 18.91 27.03 -13.02
C ASP A 224 18.81 26.61 -11.54
N LEU A 225 19.94 26.62 -10.82
CA LEU A 225 20.02 26.33 -9.40
C LEU A 225 19.29 27.36 -8.56
N GLN A 226 19.34 28.64 -8.94
CA GLN A 226 18.56 29.70 -8.30
C GLN A 226 17.06 29.42 -8.42
N PHE A 227 16.58 29.05 -9.62
CA PHE A 227 15.18 28.71 -9.84
C PHE A 227 14.73 27.52 -8.98
N VAL A 228 15.55 26.46 -8.91
CA VAL A 228 15.27 25.28 -8.07
C VAL A 228 15.19 25.68 -6.60
N TYR A 229 16.14 26.49 -6.12
CA TYR A 229 16.12 26.98 -4.74
C TYR A 229 14.86 27.79 -4.44
N ASP A 230 14.48 28.72 -5.31
CA ASP A 230 13.29 29.54 -5.13
C ASP A 230 12.00 28.71 -5.01
N LYS A 231 11.91 27.59 -5.75
CA LYS A 231 10.80 26.63 -5.64
C LYS A 231 10.87 25.83 -4.34
N SER A 232 12.07 25.45 -3.90
CA SER A 232 12.29 24.64 -2.69
C SER A 232 11.87 25.36 -1.39
N LYS A 233 11.92 26.71 -1.35
CA LYS A 233 11.55 27.53 -0.18
C LYS A 233 10.18 27.21 0.40
N SER A 234 9.23 26.80 -0.44
CA SER A 234 7.87 26.45 -0.03
C SER A 234 7.76 25.17 0.81
N ILE A 235 8.77 24.31 0.77
CA ILE A 235 8.80 22.97 1.38
C ILE A 235 10.06 22.72 2.22
N GLN A 236 10.83 23.77 2.48
CA GLN A 236 12.16 23.72 3.08
C GLN A 236 12.13 23.28 4.55
N LYS A 237 13.04 22.39 4.92
CA LYS A 237 13.43 22.06 6.30
C LYS A 237 14.79 22.69 6.65
N ASP A 238 15.29 22.48 7.86
CA ASP A 238 16.63 22.90 8.30
C ASP A 238 17.73 22.16 7.50
N ALA A 239 18.03 22.67 6.31
CA ALA A 239 19.01 22.16 5.36
C ALA A 239 20.15 23.17 5.16
N TYR A 240 21.37 22.67 5.03
CA TYR A 240 22.59 23.47 4.87
C TYR A 240 23.06 23.36 3.42
N ARG A 241 23.35 24.51 2.81
CA ARG A 241 23.85 24.62 1.45
C ARG A 241 25.19 25.33 1.56
N ILE A 242 26.22 24.49 1.54
CA ILE A 242 27.56 24.80 2.01
C ILE A 242 28.44 24.95 0.79
N VAL A 243 29.19 26.05 0.70
CA VAL A 243 30.16 26.26 -0.37
C VAL A 243 31.57 26.37 0.18
N LEU A 244 32.53 25.75 -0.51
CA LEU A 244 33.94 25.84 -0.18
C LEU A 244 34.58 27.08 -0.83
N ARG A 245 35.34 27.85 -0.06
CA ARG A 245 36.07 29.04 -0.54
C ARG A 245 37.46 29.11 0.08
N ASN A 246 38.44 29.55 -0.69
CA ASN A 246 39.81 29.72 -0.19
C ASN A 246 40.10 31.09 0.44
N LYS A 247 39.14 32.01 0.34
CA LYS A 247 39.19 33.36 0.89
C LYS A 247 37.80 33.76 1.33
N ILE A 248 37.72 34.71 2.27
CA ILE A 248 36.46 35.31 2.69
C ILE A 248 35.82 36.02 1.48
N PRO A 249 34.61 35.61 1.06
CA PRO A 249 33.91 36.22 -0.06
C PRO A 249 33.58 37.69 0.20
N THR A 250 33.64 38.50 -0.86
CA THR A 250 33.23 39.92 -0.78
C THR A 250 31.74 40.04 -0.47
N SER A 251 31.29 41.20 0.02
CA SER A 251 29.87 41.42 0.29
C SER A 251 28.98 41.23 -0.94
N GLN A 252 29.50 41.50 -2.15
CA GLN A 252 28.78 41.25 -3.39
C GLN A 252 28.67 39.75 -3.66
N GLU A 253 29.79 39.01 -3.59
CA GLU A 253 29.79 37.56 -3.78
C GLU A 253 28.88 36.84 -2.76
N GLN A 254 28.88 37.27 -1.49
CA GLN A 254 27.95 36.74 -0.49
C GLN A 254 26.48 37.00 -0.86
N ARG A 255 26.16 38.16 -1.45
CA ARG A 255 24.79 38.43 -1.93
C ARG A 255 24.40 37.50 -3.07
N ASP A 256 25.32 37.21 -3.97
CA ASP A 256 25.05 36.34 -5.11
C ASP A 256 24.91 34.88 -4.66
N LEU A 257 25.78 34.38 -3.78
CA LEU A 257 25.67 33.06 -3.17
C LEU A 257 24.31 32.84 -2.45
N LYS A 258 23.79 33.87 -1.76
CA LYS A 258 22.45 33.79 -1.13
C LYS A 258 21.32 33.56 -2.13
N LYS A 259 21.45 34.04 -3.37
CA LYS A 259 20.44 33.81 -4.42
C LYS A 259 20.30 32.32 -4.75
N HIS A 260 21.39 31.56 -4.64
CA HIS A 260 21.41 30.10 -4.81
C HIS A 260 21.10 29.34 -3.51
N GLY A 261 20.73 30.05 -2.45
CA GLY A 261 20.34 29.45 -1.16
C GLY A 261 21.48 29.05 -0.24
N ILE A 262 22.71 29.44 -0.59
CA ILE A 262 23.88 29.22 0.26
C ILE A 262 23.67 29.94 1.60
N ASN A 263 23.81 29.18 2.68
CA ASN A 263 23.69 29.66 4.05
C ASN A 263 24.96 29.43 4.89
N GLU A 264 25.92 28.64 4.38
CA GLU A 264 27.21 28.42 5.03
C GLU A 264 28.37 28.48 4.02
N ILE A 265 29.50 29.05 4.45
CA ILE A 265 30.77 29.06 3.71
C ILE A 265 31.83 28.43 4.61
N ILE A 266 32.50 27.38 4.12
CA ILE A 266 33.67 26.81 4.81
C ILE A 266 34.94 27.34 4.14
N LEU A 267 35.79 27.96 4.95
CA LEU A 267 37.08 28.47 4.50
C LEU A 267 38.11 27.34 4.41
N VAL A 268 38.62 27.11 3.22
CA VAL A 268 39.57 26.04 2.89
C VAL A 268 40.94 26.64 2.58
N LYS A 269 41.97 26.25 3.34
CA LYS A 269 43.34 26.76 3.12
C LYS A 269 43.90 26.33 1.76
N ASN A 270 43.70 25.07 1.42
CA ASN A 270 44.12 24.45 0.17
C ASN A 270 43.12 23.33 -0.18
N PHE A 271 42.59 23.34 -1.41
CA PHE A 271 41.60 22.36 -1.86
C PHE A 271 42.14 20.93 -1.93
N GLU A 272 43.40 20.73 -2.33
CA GLU A 272 44.05 19.41 -2.35
C GLU A 272 44.14 18.80 -0.94
N ASN A 273 44.48 19.63 0.05
CA ASN A 273 44.52 19.21 1.45
C ASN A 273 43.13 18.88 1.98
N PHE A 274 42.09 19.63 1.58
CA PHE A 274 40.71 19.38 2.01
C PHE A 274 40.25 17.96 1.71
N TYR A 275 40.50 17.45 0.49
CA TYR A 275 40.07 16.10 0.13
C TYR A 275 40.71 15.03 1.03
N THR A 276 42.00 15.21 1.34
CA THR A 276 42.76 14.28 2.19
C THR A 276 42.34 14.38 3.65
N ASP A 277 42.25 15.61 4.19
CA ASP A 277 41.89 15.85 5.59
C ASP A 277 40.46 15.39 5.88
N PHE A 278 39.53 15.65 4.95
CA PHE A 278 38.15 15.18 5.03
C PHE A 278 38.07 13.67 5.07
N LEU A 279 38.79 12.98 4.17
CA LEU A 279 38.76 11.52 4.10
C LEU A 279 39.30 10.89 5.40
N LEU A 280 40.41 11.41 5.93
CA LEU A 280 40.98 10.94 7.18
C LEU A 280 40.00 11.14 8.35
N ALA A 281 39.38 12.31 8.45
CA ALA A 281 38.39 12.61 9.47
C ALA A 281 37.13 11.74 9.33
N TYR A 282 36.68 11.49 8.09
CA TYR A 282 35.56 10.58 7.78
C TYR A 282 35.84 9.15 8.26
N GLN A 283 37.01 8.60 7.93
CA GLN A 283 37.39 7.24 8.34
C GLN A 283 37.55 7.12 9.86
N GLY A 284 38.12 8.14 10.51
CA GLY A 284 38.20 8.22 11.97
C GLY A 284 36.82 8.20 12.61
N TYR A 285 35.93 9.08 12.17
CA TYR A 285 34.56 9.18 12.68
C TYR A 285 33.75 7.90 12.45
N GLN A 286 33.88 7.28 11.27
CA GLN A 286 33.21 6.02 10.95
C GLN A 286 33.68 4.88 11.86
N THR A 287 34.98 4.82 12.17
CA THR A 287 35.56 3.79 13.06
C THR A 287 35.11 3.98 14.51
N GLU A 288 35.08 5.22 14.99
CA GLU A 288 34.55 5.55 16.33
C GLU A 288 33.05 5.28 16.47
N ASN A 289 32.31 5.29 15.34
CA ASN A 289 30.86 5.04 15.31
C ASN A 289 30.49 3.67 14.70
N LYS A 290 31.44 2.73 14.59
CA LYS A 290 31.26 1.43 13.93
C LYS A 290 30.21 0.53 14.58
N GLU A 291 29.91 0.73 15.87
CA GLU A 291 28.80 0.07 16.57
C GLU A 291 27.40 0.53 16.08
N LYS A 292 27.31 1.55 15.22
CA LYS A 292 26.05 2.09 14.67
C LYS A 292 25.78 1.67 13.23
N ILE A 293 26.31 0.53 12.77
CA ILE A 293 26.00 -0.02 11.42
C ILE A 293 24.49 -0.23 11.25
N TYR A 294 23.82 -0.71 12.31
CA TYR A 294 22.38 -0.84 12.35
C TYR A 294 21.86 -0.62 13.77
N LYS A 295 20.78 0.15 13.91
CA LYS A 295 20.33 0.67 15.22
C LYS A 295 19.38 -0.26 15.99
N HIS A 296 18.81 -1.28 15.35
CA HIS A 296 17.79 -2.15 15.97
C HIS A 296 18.34 -3.55 16.26
N ILE A 297 19.34 -3.59 17.13
CA ILE A 297 19.99 -4.82 17.59
C ILE A 297 19.51 -5.12 19.02
N ASN A 298 19.19 -6.38 19.30
CA ASN A 298 18.71 -6.89 20.58
C ASN A 298 17.61 -6.02 21.19
N PRO A 299 16.49 -5.82 20.49
CA PRO A 299 15.41 -4.95 20.97
C PRO A 299 14.90 -5.41 22.34
N GLU A 300 14.76 -4.47 23.27
CA GLU A 300 14.22 -4.77 24.60
C GLU A 300 12.73 -5.14 24.49
N ILE A 301 12.26 -6.03 25.37
CA ILE A 301 10.82 -6.38 25.44
C ILE A 301 10.26 -5.87 26.77
N ILE A 302 9.45 -4.81 26.68
CA ILE A 302 8.74 -4.25 27.84
C ILE A 302 7.34 -4.85 27.91
N ILE A 303 7.07 -5.54 29.03
CA ILE A 303 5.76 -6.12 29.31
C ILE A 303 4.85 -5.05 29.91
N LYS A 304 3.71 -4.81 29.26
CA LYS A 304 2.62 -3.95 29.74
C LYS A 304 1.52 -4.81 30.34
N THR A 305 1.41 -4.76 31.67
CA THR A 305 0.43 -5.54 32.44
C THR A 305 -0.92 -4.83 32.61
N GLY A 306 -1.00 -3.53 32.31
CA GLY A 306 -2.22 -2.76 32.41
C GLY A 306 -3.25 -3.11 31.32
N LYS A 307 -4.53 -3.05 31.69
CA LYS A 307 -5.66 -3.32 30.79
C LYS A 307 -5.68 -2.35 29.60
N LYS A 308 -5.48 -1.06 29.87
CA LYS A 308 -5.56 0.00 28.86
C LYS A 308 -4.46 -0.15 27.81
N GLU A 309 -3.22 -0.30 28.27
CA GLU A 309 -2.04 -0.47 27.43
C GLU A 309 -2.14 -1.76 26.61
N SER A 310 -2.63 -2.85 27.21
CA SER A 310 -2.83 -4.11 26.48
C SER A 310 -3.85 -3.97 25.36
N LEU A 311 -4.95 -3.24 25.57
CA LEU A 311 -5.96 -2.94 24.55
C LEU A 311 -5.44 -2.02 23.45
N GLU A 312 -4.66 -1.00 23.81
CA GLU A 312 -4.01 -0.09 22.85
C GLU A 312 -3.07 -0.88 21.92
N LEU A 313 -2.27 -1.79 22.50
CA LEU A 313 -1.33 -2.62 21.74
C LEU A 313 -1.99 -3.58 20.77
N ILE A 314 -3.17 -4.15 21.09
CA ILE A 314 -3.90 -5.03 20.15
C ILE A 314 -4.74 -4.29 19.12
N SER A 315 -4.86 -2.96 19.23
CA SER A 315 -5.73 -2.16 18.36
C SER A 315 -4.99 -1.30 17.35
N ASN A 316 -4.15 -0.36 17.80
CA ASN A 316 -3.50 0.60 16.90
C ASN A 316 -2.16 1.15 17.41
N ALA A 317 -1.73 0.81 18.62
CA ALA A 317 -0.42 1.26 19.10
C ALA A 317 0.70 0.48 18.39
N ASN A 318 1.80 1.18 18.10
CA ASN A 318 2.98 0.56 17.54
C ASN A 318 3.54 -0.45 18.55
N ILE A 319 3.64 -1.70 18.10
CA ILE A 319 4.16 -2.81 18.89
C ILE A 319 5.67 -2.67 19.05
N PHE A 320 6.33 -2.06 18.07
CA PHE A 320 7.74 -1.73 18.12
C PHE A 320 7.93 -0.21 18.09
N ASN A 321 8.72 0.31 19.02
CA ASN A 321 9.18 1.69 19.03
C ASN A 321 10.61 1.72 18.48
N ALA A 322 10.76 2.19 17.24
CA ALA A 322 12.07 2.24 16.60
C ALA A 322 13.02 3.25 17.25
N LYS A 323 12.51 4.37 17.77
CA LYS A 323 13.36 5.39 18.40
C LYS A 323 14.10 4.81 19.61
N ASP A 324 13.39 4.05 20.43
CA ASP A 324 13.91 3.50 21.67
C ASP A 324 14.41 2.05 21.51
N ASN A 325 14.22 1.43 20.34
CA ASN A 325 14.54 0.02 20.06
C ASN A 325 13.84 -0.97 21.02
N VAL A 326 12.53 -0.79 21.21
CA VAL A 326 11.75 -1.55 22.20
C VAL A 326 10.50 -2.18 21.58
N PHE A 327 10.28 -3.46 21.85
CA PHE A 327 8.99 -4.12 21.71
C PHE A 327 8.11 -3.92 22.95
N MET A 328 6.88 -3.49 22.71
CA MET A 328 5.83 -3.37 23.72
C MET A 328 4.93 -4.62 23.65
N LYS A 329 4.98 -5.44 24.69
CA LYS A 329 4.19 -6.68 24.79
C LYS A 329 3.08 -6.53 25.82
N GLY A 330 1.83 -6.56 25.39
CA GLY A 330 0.66 -6.49 26.26
C GLY A 330 0.25 -7.87 26.78
N ALA A 331 -0.48 -7.91 27.89
CA ALA A 331 -0.99 -9.17 28.45
C ALA A 331 -2.04 -9.87 27.57
N LEU A 332 -2.62 -9.15 26.59
CA LEU A 332 -3.50 -9.73 25.55
C LEU A 332 -2.73 -10.34 24.36
N HIS A 333 -1.39 -10.26 24.34
CA HIS A 333 -0.56 -10.93 23.34
C HIS A 333 -0.34 -12.38 23.74
N ILE A 334 -0.80 -13.29 22.88
CA ILE A 334 -0.65 -14.73 23.07
C ILE A 334 0.47 -15.29 22.19
N PHE A 335 1.03 -16.42 22.60
CA PHE A 335 1.89 -17.21 21.72
C PHE A 335 1.03 -17.86 20.63
N ARG A 336 1.34 -17.56 19.37
CA ARG A 336 0.64 -18.10 18.21
C ARG A 336 1.14 -19.51 17.89
N ASN A 337 0.24 -20.41 17.50
CA ASN A 337 0.55 -21.80 17.14
C ASN A 337 1.62 -21.90 16.05
N VAL A 338 1.58 -20.93 15.11
CA VAL A 338 2.52 -20.76 14.01
C VAL A 338 3.99 -20.72 14.42
N LEU A 339 4.29 -20.34 15.67
CA LEU A 339 5.67 -20.27 16.17
C LEU A 339 6.36 -21.64 16.15
N ARG A 340 5.61 -22.72 16.41
CA ARG A 340 6.14 -24.09 16.36
C ARG A 340 6.54 -24.46 14.92
N ASP A 341 5.76 -24.02 13.95
CA ASP A 341 6.04 -24.26 12.53
C ASP A 341 7.25 -23.47 12.07
N ILE A 342 7.32 -22.18 12.42
CA ILE A 342 8.49 -21.32 12.14
C ILE A 342 9.77 -21.93 12.75
N GLN A 343 9.72 -22.39 14.00
CA GLN A 343 10.88 -23.01 14.67
C GLN A 343 11.37 -24.26 13.94
N ARG A 344 10.44 -25.13 13.54
CA ARG A 344 10.74 -26.35 12.79
C ARG A 344 11.43 -26.03 11.47
N GLU A 345 10.90 -25.04 10.75
CA GLU A 345 11.45 -24.62 9.46
C GLU A 345 12.82 -23.93 9.60
N LEU A 346 13.00 -23.05 10.59
CA LEU A 346 14.30 -22.43 10.86
C LEU A 346 15.39 -23.48 11.14
N ASN A 347 15.06 -24.56 11.85
CA ASN A 347 16.00 -25.65 12.09
C ASN A 347 16.36 -26.42 10.80
N ALA A 348 15.47 -26.49 9.82
CA ALA A 348 15.69 -27.22 8.57
C ALA A 348 16.41 -26.38 7.50
N SER A 349 15.99 -25.12 7.31
CA SER A 349 16.39 -24.26 6.20
C SER A 349 17.10 -22.96 6.63
N SER A 350 17.13 -22.64 7.94
CA SER A 350 17.61 -21.34 8.47
C SER A 350 16.81 -20.12 7.99
N PHE A 351 15.73 -20.33 7.22
CA PHE A 351 15.01 -19.28 6.53
C PHE A 351 13.50 -19.56 6.43
N VAL A 352 12.66 -18.59 6.80
CA VAL A 352 11.19 -18.73 6.78
C VAL A 352 10.50 -17.48 6.25
N LEU A 353 9.52 -17.67 5.36
CA LEU A 353 8.56 -16.63 5.00
C LEU A 353 7.30 -16.75 5.85
N LEU A 354 6.99 -15.72 6.64
CA LEU A 354 5.75 -15.61 7.41
C LEU A 354 4.71 -14.82 6.61
N LYS A 355 3.79 -15.51 5.96
CA LYS A 355 2.74 -14.89 5.12
C LYS A 355 1.48 -14.64 5.94
N GLY A 356 0.94 -13.43 5.91
CA GLY A 356 -0.34 -13.16 6.58
C GLY A 356 -1.01 -11.86 6.16
N ARG A 357 -2.34 -11.82 6.31
CA ARG A 357 -3.17 -10.63 6.03
C ARG A 357 -2.80 -9.44 6.93
N ARG A 358 -3.26 -8.22 6.62
CA ARG A 358 -3.16 -7.11 7.58
C ARG A 358 -3.92 -7.48 8.87
N PHE A 359 -3.44 -7.00 10.01
CA PHE A 359 -4.00 -7.30 11.35
C PHE A 359 -4.00 -8.78 11.76
N SER A 360 -3.25 -9.65 11.08
CA SER A 360 -3.07 -11.04 11.49
C SER A 360 -2.15 -11.22 12.71
N GLY A 361 -1.36 -10.19 13.06
CA GLY A 361 -0.45 -10.20 14.22
C GLY A 361 1.01 -10.56 13.90
N LYS A 362 1.49 -10.28 12.68
CA LYS A 362 2.86 -10.62 12.24
C LYS A 362 3.93 -10.04 13.16
N THR A 363 3.86 -8.75 13.50
CA THR A 363 4.77 -8.10 14.44
C THR A 363 4.75 -8.74 15.84
N TYR A 364 3.61 -9.30 16.30
CA TYR A 364 3.58 -10.07 17.56
C TYR A 364 4.35 -11.38 17.47
N VAL A 365 4.26 -12.05 16.33
CA VAL A 365 5.04 -13.26 16.08
C VAL A 365 6.53 -12.91 16.09
N MET A 366 6.93 -11.80 15.48
CA MET A 366 8.31 -11.30 15.52
C MET A 366 8.79 -10.98 16.94
N CYS A 367 7.99 -10.27 17.74
CA CYS A 367 8.28 -10.02 19.16
C CYS A 367 8.45 -11.34 19.94
N SER A 368 7.58 -12.32 19.70
CA SER A 368 7.67 -13.64 20.36
C SER A 368 8.91 -14.43 19.94
N LEU A 369 9.35 -14.30 18.68
CA LEU A 369 10.59 -14.90 18.18
C LEU A 369 11.82 -14.23 18.81
N ALA A 370 11.83 -12.91 18.91
CA ALA A 370 12.89 -12.17 19.60
C ALA A 370 13.01 -12.60 21.07
N GLU A 371 11.88 -12.76 21.77
CA GLU A 371 11.85 -13.26 23.15
C GLU A 371 12.40 -14.68 23.28
N TYR A 372 11.98 -15.58 22.38
CA TYR A 372 12.38 -16.98 22.40
C TYR A 372 13.86 -17.17 22.09
N TYR A 373 14.38 -16.43 21.11
CA TYR A 373 15.77 -16.50 20.66
C TYR A 373 16.68 -15.45 21.30
N LYS A 374 16.31 -14.86 22.45
CA LYS A 374 17.10 -13.83 23.17
C LYS A 374 18.56 -14.19 23.53
N LYS A 375 18.94 -15.47 23.38
CA LYS A 375 20.33 -15.95 23.55
C LYS A 375 21.19 -15.77 22.30
N ARG A 376 20.58 -15.49 21.16
CA ARG A 376 21.21 -15.11 19.89
C ARG A 376 21.17 -13.59 19.80
N GLU A 377 22.06 -13.00 18.99
CA GLU A 377 21.90 -11.60 18.62
C GLU A 377 20.72 -11.44 17.67
N VAL A 378 19.77 -10.59 18.04
CA VAL A 378 18.52 -10.38 17.29
C VAL A 378 18.57 -9.04 16.57
N PHE A 379 18.48 -9.07 15.25
CA PHE A 379 18.41 -7.88 14.41
C PHE A 379 16.97 -7.73 13.92
N TYR A 380 16.32 -6.61 14.23
CA TYR A 380 14.93 -6.38 13.87
C TYR A 380 14.77 -5.23 12.87
N PHE A 381 14.17 -5.53 11.71
CA PHE A 381 13.89 -4.57 10.66
C PHE A 381 12.42 -4.16 10.70
N PRO A 382 12.10 -2.95 11.18
CA PRO A 382 10.73 -2.53 11.44
C PRO A 382 9.98 -2.17 10.15
N SER A 383 8.65 -2.32 10.18
CA SER A 383 7.76 -2.06 9.03
C SER A 383 7.71 -0.61 8.55
N GLU A 384 8.22 0.33 9.35
CA GLU A 384 8.18 1.77 9.08
C GLU A 384 9.45 2.31 8.39
N SER A 385 10.47 1.46 8.19
CA SER A 385 11.72 1.86 7.53
C SER A 385 12.24 0.77 6.61
N PHE A 386 12.94 1.17 5.55
CA PHE A 386 13.74 0.26 4.73
C PHE A 386 15.21 0.40 5.14
N ALA A 387 15.91 -0.72 5.26
CA ALA A 387 17.36 -0.73 5.33
C ALA A 387 17.93 -0.83 3.90
N ASP A 388 18.98 -0.05 3.63
CA ASP A 388 19.70 -0.11 2.35
C ASP A 388 20.29 -1.50 2.10
N GLU A 389 20.40 -1.88 0.82
CA GLU A 389 20.97 -3.17 0.41
C GLU A 389 22.37 -3.41 0.99
N GLU A 390 23.24 -2.40 0.97
CA GLU A 390 24.59 -2.47 1.54
C GLU A 390 24.58 -2.74 3.05
N VAL A 391 23.65 -2.12 3.78
CA VAL A 391 23.52 -2.32 5.24
C VAL A 391 23.07 -3.75 5.51
N VAL A 392 22.11 -4.24 4.73
CA VAL A 392 21.64 -5.63 4.87
C VAL A 392 22.74 -6.62 4.50
N GLU A 393 23.49 -6.40 3.42
CA GLU A 393 24.61 -7.26 3.01
C GLU A 393 25.68 -7.32 4.10
N LEU A 394 26.08 -6.16 4.61
CA LEU A 394 27.06 -6.06 5.69
C LEU A 394 26.59 -6.79 6.95
N VAL A 395 25.33 -6.61 7.37
CA VAL A 395 24.77 -7.24 8.56
C VAL A 395 24.62 -8.76 8.38
N LEU A 396 24.12 -9.23 7.24
CA LEU A 396 23.93 -10.67 7.01
C LEU A 396 25.26 -11.43 6.82
N SER A 397 26.27 -10.80 6.23
CA SER A 397 27.57 -11.44 5.93
C SER A 397 28.55 -11.42 7.11
N SER A 398 28.50 -10.41 7.97
CA SER A 398 29.47 -10.24 9.07
C SER A 398 29.12 -11.01 10.35
N GLN A 399 27.86 -11.40 10.52
CA GLN A 399 27.34 -11.94 11.78
C GLN A 399 27.24 -13.47 11.78
N ARG A 400 27.31 -14.07 12.97
CA ARG A 400 27.19 -15.52 13.20
C ARG A 400 26.29 -15.81 14.38
N ASN A 401 25.58 -16.94 14.33
CA ASN A 401 24.65 -17.38 15.37
C ASN A 401 23.56 -16.33 15.69
N SER A 402 23.12 -15.56 14.70
CA SER A 402 22.18 -14.45 14.87
C SER A 402 20.77 -14.79 14.38
N LEU A 403 19.78 -13.96 14.75
CA LEU A 403 18.41 -14.01 14.24
C LEU A 403 18.07 -12.68 13.57
N PHE A 404 17.66 -12.73 12.31
CA PHE A 404 17.22 -11.59 11.53
C PHE A 404 15.70 -11.65 11.36
N LEU A 405 15.02 -10.59 11.79
CA LEU A 405 13.56 -10.48 11.77
C LEU A 405 13.16 -9.28 10.92
N PHE A 406 12.65 -9.53 9.72
CA PHE A 406 12.15 -8.48 8.84
C PHE A 406 10.63 -8.41 8.93
N ASP A 407 10.08 -7.30 9.44
CA ASP A 407 8.65 -7.08 9.44
C ASP A 407 8.14 -6.71 8.03
N SER A 408 6.84 -6.71 7.84
CA SER A 408 6.23 -6.37 6.55
C SER A 408 6.57 -4.96 6.11
N ASN A 409 6.90 -4.79 4.83
CA ASN A 409 7.36 -3.54 4.24
C ASN A 409 8.71 -3.03 4.76
N SER A 410 9.56 -3.89 5.34
CA SER A 410 10.94 -3.51 5.72
C SER A 410 12.00 -3.82 4.65
N ILE A 411 11.60 -4.50 3.56
CA ILE A 411 12.51 -5.01 2.53
C ILE A 411 12.15 -4.47 1.15
N SER A 412 13.16 -4.03 0.38
CA SER A 412 13.02 -3.66 -1.04
C SER A 412 13.17 -4.88 -1.98
N PRO A 413 12.69 -4.81 -3.23
CA PRO A 413 12.85 -5.88 -4.21
C PRO A 413 14.28 -6.41 -4.41
N ASP A 414 15.29 -5.58 -4.18
CA ASP A 414 16.71 -5.86 -4.44
C ASP A 414 17.36 -6.57 -3.26
N VAL A 415 17.02 -6.18 -2.04
CA VAL A 415 17.38 -6.92 -0.83
C VAL A 415 16.86 -8.36 -0.88
N TYR A 416 15.74 -8.62 -1.58
CA TYR A 416 15.30 -10.00 -1.83
C TYR A 416 16.30 -10.81 -2.66
N ALA A 417 16.85 -10.23 -3.73
CA ALA A 417 17.85 -10.90 -4.55
C ALA A 417 19.14 -11.16 -3.78
N LEU A 418 19.55 -10.20 -2.95
CA LEU A 418 20.67 -10.32 -2.03
C LEU A 418 20.47 -11.48 -1.04
N ILE A 419 19.30 -11.58 -0.40
CA ILE A 419 19.00 -12.67 0.56
C ILE A 419 19.07 -14.05 -0.12
N ILE A 420 18.58 -14.17 -1.37
CA ILE A 420 18.70 -15.41 -2.15
C ILE A 420 20.19 -15.78 -2.33
N LYS A 421 21.01 -14.81 -2.74
CA LYS A 421 22.46 -14.98 -2.95
C LYS A 421 23.18 -15.39 -1.67
N LEU A 422 22.76 -14.87 -0.52
CA LEU A 422 23.38 -15.13 0.78
C LEU A 422 22.81 -16.35 1.53
N SER A 423 21.81 -17.04 0.98
CA SER A 423 21.11 -18.15 1.65
C SER A 423 22.04 -19.27 2.17
N VAL A 424 23.07 -19.64 1.40
CA VAL A 424 24.07 -20.65 1.81
C VAL A 424 24.89 -20.14 3.00
N ALA A 425 25.37 -18.90 2.93
CA ALA A 425 26.17 -18.29 3.98
C ALA A 425 25.39 -18.13 5.30
N LEU A 426 24.08 -17.85 5.24
CA LEU A 426 23.22 -17.82 6.42
C LEU A 426 23.25 -19.15 7.18
N LYS A 427 23.14 -20.26 6.45
CA LYS A 427 23.17 -21.61 7.04
C LYS A 427 24.55 -21.95 7.62
N GLU A 428 25.62 -21.67 6.88
CA GLU A 428 27.00 -21.92 7.32
C GLU A 428 27.35 -21.13 8.59
N ASN A 429 26.86 -19.90 8.70
CA ASN A 429 27.04 -19.04 9.87
C ASN A 429 26.05 -19.35 11.01
N ASN A 430 25.20 -20.37 10.88
CA ASN A 430 24.12 -20.71 11.83
C ASN A 430 23.20 -19.52 12.15
N ASN A 431 22.90 -18.71 11.14
CA ASN A 431 22.02 -17.56 11.24
C ASN A 431 20.59 -17.93 10.86
N TYR A 432 19.61 -17.40 11.58
CA TYR A 432 18.18 -17.58 11.28
C TYR A 432 17.61 -16.31 10.68
N LEU A 433 16.72 -16.46 9.69
CA LEU A 433 16.08 -15.35 9.02
C LEU A 433 14.59 -15.60 8.86
N VAL A 434 13.78 -14.65 9.34
CA VAL A 434 12.32 -14.66 9.19
C VAL A 434 11.88 -13.37 8.53
N ILE A 435 11.11 -13.49 7.44
CA ILE A 435 10.57 -12.34 6.71
C ILE A 435 9.04 -12.39 6.74
N ALA A 436 8.41 -11.36 7.32
CA ALA A 436 6.97 -11.20 7.30
C ALA A 436 6.51 -10.54 6.01
N ILE A 437 5.62 -11.22 5.28
CA ILE A 437 5.07 -10.73 4.02
C ILE A 437 3.56 -10.56 4.11
N ASN A 438 3.04 -9.53 3.43
CA ASN A 438 1.61 -9.40 3.24
C ASN A 438 1.13 -10.44 2.22
N SER A 439 -0.15 -10.82 2.30
CA SER A 439 -0.74 -11.78 1.35
C SER A 439 -0.58 -11.39 -0.13
N ASN A 440 -0.26 -10.11 -0.39
CA ASN A 440 -0.11 -9.53 -1.71
C ASN A 440 1.27 -9.66 -2.33
N ASP A 441 2.27 -9.96 -1.51
CA ASP A 441 3.65 -10.02 -1.95
C ASP A 441 3.98 -11.44 -2.45
N ASN A 442 3.59 -11.72 -3.69
CA ASN A 442 3.87 -13.00 -4.35
C ASN A 442 5.26 -13.02 -5.04
N TYR A 443 5.96 -11.89 -5.11
CA TYR A 443 7.26 -11.80 -5.77
C TYR A 443 8.31 -12.68 -5.07
N LEU A 444 8.26 -12.74 -3.74
CA LEU A 444 9.13 -13.57 -2.91
C LEU A 444 8.88 -15.07 -3.06
N LEU A 445 7.61 -15.46 -3.07
CA LEU A 445 7.17 -16.86 -3.11
C LEU A 445 7.67 -17.60 -4.36
N THR A 446 7.78 -16.87 -5.48
CA THR A 446 8.15 -17.44 -6.78
C THR A 446 9.67 -17.54 -6.99
N LYS A 447 10.48 -16.80 -6.23
CA LYS A 447 11.95 -16.75 -6.39
C LYS A 447 12.73 -17.44 -5.28
N LEU A 448 12.15 -17.59 -4.08
CA LEU A 448 12.78 -18.28 -2.97
C LEU A 448 12.27 -19.72 -2.88
N ASN A 449 13.18 -20.70 -2.95
CA ASN A 449 12.87 -22.09 -2.64
C ASN A 449 12.80 -22.29 -1.12
N CYS A 450 11.79 -21.68 -0.50
CA CYS A 450 11.63 -21.61 0.95
C CYS A 450 10.23 -22.01 1.38
N ASN A 451 10.12 -22.54 2.59
CA ASN A 451 8.83 -22.87 3.16
C ASN A 451 8.11 -21.61 3.65
N VAL A 452 6.82 -21.56 3.33
CA VAL A 452 5.94 -20.44 3.59
C VAL A 452 5.00 -20.85 4.70
N VAL A 453 5.08 -20.16 5.82
CA VAL A 453 4.23 -20.41 6.97
C VAL A 453 3.11 -19.37 6.98
N GLU A 454 1.87 -19.83 6.86
CA GLU A 454 0.70 -18.95 6.79
C GLU A 454 0.16 -18.59 8.19
N LEU A 455 0.15 -17.28 8.49
CA LEU A 455 -0.48 -16.71 9.68
C LEU A 455 -1.94 -16.36 9.41
N LYS A 456 -2.84 -17.18 9.93
CA LYS A 456 -4.28 -16.90 9.92
C LYS A 456 -4.59 -15.70 10.81
N ASN A 457 -5.57 -14.90 10.42
CA ASN A 457 -6.10 -13.78 11.21
C ASN A 457 -7.16 -14.22 12.25
N LEU A 458 -7.34 -15.53 12.41
CA LEU A 458 -8.28 -16.18 13.33
C LEU A 458 -7.51 -17.00 14.36
N PHE A 459 -8.09 -17.16 15.56
CA PHE A 459 -7.53 -18.00 16.62
C PHE A 459 -8.28 -19.32 16.69
N TYR A 460 -7.56 -20.41 16.97
CA TYR A 460 -8.11 -21.76 17.10
C TYR A 460 -7.31 -22.61 18.10
N GLY A 461 -7.97 -23.63 18.67
CA GLY A 461 -7.33 -24.55 19.62
C GLY A 461 -6.71 -23.82 20.82
N ASP A 462 -5.44 -24.12 21.11
CA ASP A 462 -4.67 -23.55 22.22
C ASP A 462 -4.67 -22.00 22.20
N GLU A 463 -4.67 -21.36 21.02
CA GLU A 463 -4.70 -19.90 20.92
C GLU A 463 -5.95 -19.29 21.55
N LEU A 464 -7.12 -19.94 21.36
CA LEU A 464 -8.36 -19.46 21.98
C LEU A 464 -8.31 -19.62 23.50
N SER A 465 -7.83 -20.76 24.00
CA SER A 465 -7.72 -20.98 25.45
C SER A 465 -6.77 -20.00 26.13
N MET A 466 -5.62 -19.69 25.50
CA MET A 466 -4.69 -18.68 26.00
C MET A 466 -5.30 -17.28 25.96
N SER A 467 -6.01 -16.96 24.87
CA SER A 467 -6.72 -15.69 24.72
C SER A 467 -7.80 -15.52 25.79
N GLU A 468 -8.58 -16.56 26.08
CA GLU A 468 -9.63 -16.53 27.11
C GLU A 468 -9.07 -16.21 28.49
N LYS A 469 -7.97 -16.87 28.89
CA LYS A 469 -7.32 -16.61 30.18
C LYS A 469 -6.85 -15.16 30.31
N ALA A 470 -6.24 -14.61 29.25
CA ALA A 470 -5.79 -13.23 29.22
C ALA A 470 -6.95 -12.22 29.28
N GLN A 471 -8.10 -12.57 28.70
CA GLN A 471 -9.29 -11.72 28.68
C GLN A 471 -9.99 -11.73 30.03
N ASP A 472 -10.12 -12.91 30.63
CA ASP A 472 -10.70 -13.10 31.96
C ASP A 472 -9.92 -12.31 33.02
N SER A 473 -8.58 -12.25 32.92
CA SER A 473 -7.75 -11.46 33.85
C SER A 473 -8.03 -9.95 33.82
N PHE A 474 -8.71 -9.45 32.79
CA PHE A 474 -9.09 -8.04 32.66
C PHE A 474 -10.61 -7.78 32.68
N GLY A 475 -11.41 -8.82 32.91
CA GLY A 475 -12.87 -8.74 32.81
C GLY A 475 -13.34 -8.36 31.40
N LEU A 476 -12.63 -8.81 30.37
CA LEU A 476 -12.99 -8.60 28.97
C LEU A 476 -13.89 -9.72 28.48
N ALA A 477 -14.80 -9.41 27.56
CA ALA A 477 -15.58 -10.43 26.89
C ALA A 477 -14.64 -11.40 26.16
N ARG A 478 -14.97 -12.70 26.23
CA ARG A 478 -14.17 -13.75 25.60
C ARG A 478 -14.28 -13.70 24.08
N ARG A 479 -13.16 -13.90 23.40
CA ARG A 479 -13.12 -14.02 21.94
C ARG A 479 -13.83 -15.30 21.51
N LYS A 480 -14.78 -15.19 20.59
CA LYS A 480 -15.49 -16.33 20.00
C LYS A 480 -14.71 -16.91 18.81
N PHE A 481 -14.93 -18.20 18.55
CA PHE A 481 -14.42 -18.86 17.35
C PHE A 481 -14.86 -18.11 16.08
N GLY A 482 -13.96 -17.99 15.11
CA GLY A 482 -14.22 -17.29 13.84
C GLY A 482 -14.13 -15.76 13.90
N GLN A 483 -13.86 -15.15 15.06
CA GLN A 483 -13.61 -13.71 15.15
C GLN A 483 -12.17 -13.37 14.74
N THR A 484 -12.02 -12.40 13.85
CA THR A 484 -10.72 -11.78 13.58
C THR A 484 -10.26 -10.89 14.76
N ASN A 485 -9.00 -10.45 14.75
CA ASN A 485 -8.53 -9.47 15.73
C ASN A 485 -9.38 -8.18 15.73
N ILE A 486 -9.81 -7.72 14.55
CA ILE A 486 -10.64 -6.50 14.44
C ILE A 486 -12.08 -6.78 14.92
N ASP A 487 -12.66 -7.94 14.59
CA ASP A 487 -13.99 -8.32 15.08
C ASP A 487 -14.04 -8.37 16.60
N TYR A 488 -13.01 -8.97 17.22
CA TYR A 488 -12.89 -9.07 18.66
C TYR A 488 -12.89 -7.69 19.33
N LEU A 489 -12.07 -6.77 18.79
CA LEU A 489 -12.01 -5.40 19.26
C LEU A 489 -13.37 -4.70 19.08
N TYR A 490 -14.01 -4.88 17.93
CA TYR A 490 -15.33 -4.28 17.70
C TYR A 490 -16.37 -4.72 18.72
N VAL A 491 -16.37 -6.01 19.08
CA VAL A 491 -17.25 -6.57 20.13
C VAL A 491 -16.96 -5.92 21.49
N LEU A 492 -15.69 -5.77 21.87
CA LEU A 492 -15.32 -5.07 23.11
C LEU A 492 -15.81 -3.61 23.13
N ARG A 493 -15.70 -2.90 22.01
CA ARG A 493 -16.21 -1.53 21.89
C ARG A 493 -17.72 -1.49 22.09
N LYS A 494 -18.45 -2.37 21.40
CA LYS A 494 -19.92 -2.35 21.38
C LYS A 494 -20.51 -2.84 22.69
N ASP A 495 -20.09 -4.00 23.15
CA ASP A 495 -20.76 -4.72 24.23
C ASP A 495 -20.22 -4.33 25.61
N GLN A 496 -18.99 -3.79 25.67
CA GLN A 496 -18.37 -3.31 26.92
C GLN A 496 -18.02 -1.81 26.91
N ASN A 497 -18.47 -1.06 25.88
CA ASN A 497 -18.26 0.38 25.73
C ASN A 497 -16.79 0.82 25.86
N LEU A 498 -15.86 -0.01 25.38
CA LEU A 498 -14.42 0.28 25.42
C LEU A 498 -14.00 1.19 24.26
N SER A 499 -13.18 2.20 24.56
CA SER A 499 -12.59 3.06 23.53
C SER A 499 -11.54 2.30 22.72
N ILE A 500 -11.68 2.31 21.38
CA ILE A 500 -10.75 1.63 20.46
C ILE A 500 -10.28 2.61 19.37
N PRO A 501 -8.97 2.84 19.22
CA PRO A 501 -8.42 3.97 18.44
C PRO A 501 -8.76 4.00 16.94
N PHE A 502 -8.87 2.86 16.25
CA PHE A 502 -9.09 2.83 14.79
C PHE A 502 -10.56 2.98 14.40
N ALA A 503 -11.47 2.96 15.36
CA ALA A 503 -12.89 2.98 15.10
C ALA A 503 -13.37 4.44 15.04
N SER A 504 -13.21 5.07 13.88
CA SER A 504 -13.58 6.48 13.62
C SER A 504 -14.87 6.86 14.35
N THR A 505 -14.81 7.95 15.12
CA THR A 505 -16.00 8.59 15.70
C THR A 505 -16.73 9.46 14.69
N LYS A 506 -16.13 9.75 13.53
CA LYS A 506 -16.73 10.55 12.45
C LYS A 506 -17.51 9.64 11.51
N VAL A 507 -18.72 10.08 11.15
CA VAL A 507 -19.55 9.47 10.10
C VAL A 507 -18.76 9.48 8.79
N LEU A 508 -18.46 8.30 8.27
CA LEU A 508 -17.76 8.14 7.00
C LEU A 508 -18.71 8.46 5.85
N LYS A 509 -18.48 9.57 5.14
CA LYS A 509 -19.24 9.89 3.92
C LYS A 509 -18.76 9.01 2.77
N LEU A 510 -19.51 7.97 2.40
CA LEU A 510 -19.20 7.10 1.27
C LEU A 510 -19.98 7.49 0.00
N LEU A 511 -19.36 7.31 -1.16
CA LEU A 511 -20.03 7.42 -2.46
C LEU A 511 -21.05 6.29 -2.64
N SER A 512 -22.00 6.46 -3.58
CA SER A 512 -22.97 5.41 -3.92
C SER A 512 -22.29 4.09 -4.29
N LYS A 513 -21.28 4.15 -5.17
CA LYS A 513 -20.53 2.96 -5.59
C LYS A 513 -19.76 2.29 -4.44
N GLU A 514 -19.16 3.08 -3.54
CA GLU A 514 -18.45 2.55 -2.36
C GLU A 514 -19.41 1.79 -1.42
N ARG A 515 -20.64 2.30 -1.23
CA ARG A 515 -21.69 1.64 -0.43
C ARG A 515 -22.15 0.34 -1.07
N SER A 516 -22.37 0.33 -2.39
CA SER A 516 -22.66 -0.89 -3.14
C SER A 516 -21.57 -1.95 -2.95
N VAL A 517 -20.29 -1.57 -3.02
CA VAL A 517 -19.18 -2.49 -2.78
C VAL A 517 -19.22 -3.05 -1.36
N LEU A 518 -19.49 -2.23 -0.33
CA LEU A 518 -19.61 -2.72 1.05
C LEU A 518 -20.75 -3.72 1.25
N ILE A 519 -21.93 -3.46 0.68
CA ILE A 519 -23.07 -4.37 0.75
C ILE A 519 -22.73 -5.70 0.06
N ALA A 520 -22.19 -5.63 -1.15
CA ALA A 520 -21.80 -6.81 -1.90
C ALA A 520 -20.68 -7.60 -1.19
N LEU A 521 -19.70 -6.91 -0.58
CA LEU A 521 -18.63 -7.53 0.19
C LEU A 521 -19.13 -8.21 1.46
N CYS A 522 -20.13 -7.64 2.14
CA CYS A 522 -20.78 -8.29 3.29
C CYS A 522 -21.57 -9.54 2.89
N ALA A 523 -22.24 -9.52 1.74
CA ALA A 523 -23.01 -10.65 1.25
C ALA A 523 -22.12 -11.79 0.73
N LEU A 524 -21.03 -11.45 0.02
CA LEU A 524 -20.21 -12.40 -0.75
C LEU A 524 -18.87 -12.74 -0.10
N ASP A 525 -18.50 -12.03 0.98
CA ASP A 525 -17.22 -12.06 1.71
C ASP A 525 -15.97 -11.64 0.90
N LYS A 526 -16.01 -11.73 -0.44
CA LYS A 526 -14.98 -11.28 -1.37
C LYS A 526 -15.59 -10.74 -2.67
N LEU A 527 -14.87 -9.83 -3.32
CA LEU A 527 -15.18 -9.31 -4.65
C LEU A 527 -13.91 -9.31 -5.50
N TYR A 528 -13.92 -9.92 -6.68
CA TYR A 528 -12.76 -9.87 -7.57
C TYR A 528 -12.61 -8.46 -8.16
N TYR A 529 -11.39 -8.09 -8.58
CA TYR A 529 -11.17 -6.77 -9.20
C TYR A 529 -12.11 -6.54 -10.39
N SER A 530 -12.38 -7.59 -11.17
CA SER A 530 -13.34 -7.58 -12.27
C SER A 530 -14.77 -7.24 -11.82
N ASP A 531 -15.16 -7.62 -10.60
CA ASP A 531 -16.48 -7.31 -10.03
C ASP A 531 -16.56 -5.84 -9.63
N LEU A 532 -15.48 -5.30 -9.05
CA LEU A 532 -15.38 -3.87 -8.71
C LEU A 532 -15.46 -2.98 -9.96
N ILE A 533 -14.78 -3.36 -11.05
CA ILE A 533 -14.88 -2.66 -12.33
C ILE A 533 -16.33 -2.70 -12.87
N ALA A 534 -17.01 -3.84 -12.73
CA ALA A 534 -18.41 -3.98 -13.17
C ALA A 534 -19.39 -3.12 -12.35
N LEU A 535 -19.03 -2.71 -11.13
CA LEU A 535 -19.74 -1.69 -10.35
C LEU A 535 -19.35 -0.24 -10.72
N ASP A 536 -18.67 -0.05 -11.86
CA ASP A 536 -18.11 1.21 -12.36
C ASP A 536 -17.05 1.84 -11.46
N LEU A 537 -16.31 1.08 -10.63
CA LEU A 537 -15.16 1.65 -9.93
C LEU A 537 -13.94 1.62 -10.84
N ASN A 538 -13.22 2.74 -10.94
CA ASN A 538 -11.90 2.78 -11.54
C ASN A 538 -10.79 2.46 -10.51
N ARG A 539 -9.56 2.28 -10.97
CA ARG A 539 -8.41 1.94 -10.12
C ARG A 539 -8.19 2.93 -8.97
N LEU A 540 -8.26 4.22 -9.26
CA LEU A 540 -8.09 5.30 -8.27
C LEU A 540 -9.21 5.27 -7.21
N GLU A 541 -10.45 5.03 -7.62
CA GLU A 541 -11.59 4.88 -6.71
C GLU A 541 -11.43 3.66 -5.79
N ILE A 542 -10.94 2.52 -6.31
CA ILE A 542 -10.68 1.31 -5.51
C ILE A 542 -9.57 1.57 -4.48
N GLU A 543 -8.46 2.18 -4.91
CA GLU A 543 -7.34 2.52 -4.02
C GLU A 543 -7.76 3.52 -2.93
N ASN A 544 -8.56 4.53 -3.29
CA ASN A 544 -9.10 5.52 -2.34
C ASN A 544 -10.07 4.89 -1.34
N MET A 545 -10.96 4.02 -1.82
CA MET A 545 -11.88 3.26 -0.96
C MET A 545 -11.10 2.42 0.07
N CYS A 546 -10.05 1.71 -0.36
CA CYS A 546 -9.21 0.91 0.54
C CYS A 546 -8.49 1.77 1.58
N LYS A 547 -7.97 2.95 1.20
CA LYS A 547 -7.33 3.88 2.15
C LYS A 547 -8.34 4.40 3.19
N LYS A 548 -9.52 4.80 2.73
CA LYS A 548 -10.59 5.37 3.56
C LYS A 548 -11.19 4.38 4.54
N LEU A 549 -11.31 3.11 4.13
CA LEU A 549 -11.90 2.04 4.92
C LEU A 549 -10.85 1.16 5.60
N SER A 550 -9.56 1.48 5.46
CA SER A 550 -8.50 0.79 6.21
C SER A 550 -8.72 1.03 7.71
N PRO A 551 -8.68 -0.02 8.57
CA PRO A 551 -8.20 -1.37 8.26
C PRO A 551 -9.27 -2.41 7.90
N PHE A 552 -10.53 -2.03 7.72
CA PHE A 552 -11.66 -2.96 7.55
C PHE A 552 -11.69 -3.71 6.22
N VAL A 553 -11.08 -3.17 5.17
CA VAL A 553 -11.01 -3.79 3.84
C VAL A 553 -9.59 -3.74 3.29
N GLU A 554 -9.24 -4.71 2.46
CA GLU A 554 -7.98 -4.74 1.72
C GLU A 554 -8.14 -5.46 0.38
N MET A 555 -7.28 -5.11 -0.59
CA MET A 555 -7.08 -5.93 -1.80
C MET A 555 -6.08 -7.03 -1.48
N ILE A 556 -6.29 -8.24 -1.99
CA ILE A 556 -5.34 -9.36 -1.95
C ILE A 556 -5.24 -10.07 -3.31
N PRO A 557 -4.17 -10.80 -3.65
CA PRO A 557 -4.10 -11.61 -4.85
C PRO A 557 -5.11 -12.75 -4.82
N THR A 558 -5.44 -13.22 -6.01
CA THR A 558 -6.14 -14.49 -6.19
C THR A 558 -5.18 -15.66 -5.94
N SER A 559 -5.71 -16.78 -5.44
CA SER A 559 -4.95 -18.04 -5.33
C SER A 559 -4.86 -18.74 -6.69
N GLU A 560 -3.97 -19.73 -6.81
CA GLU A 560 -3.78 -20.49 -8.05
C GLU A 560 -5.08 -21.16 -8.55
N ASP A 561 -5.94 -21.58 -7.62
CA ASP A 561 -7.25 -22.17 -7.95
C ASP A 561 -8.32 -21.15 -8.40
N GLU A 562 -8.01 -19.84 -8.42
CA GLU A 562 -8.95 -18.76 -8.74
C GLU A 562 -8.67 -18.09 -10.11
N VAL A 563 -7.72 -18.62 -10.90
CA VAL A 563 -7.25 -18.02 -12.18
C VAL A 563 -8.38 -17.83 -13.20
N THR A 564 -9.41 -18.68 -13.18
CA THR A 564 -10.56 -18.62 -14.10
C THR A 564 -11.47 -17.40 -13.89
N ARG A 565 -11.22 -16.59 -12.86
CA ARG A 565 -11.98 -15.36 -12.58
C ARG A 565 -11.48 -14.12 -13.32
N HIS A 566 -10.49 -14.27 -14.22
CA HIS A 566 -9.89 -13.17 -14.99
C HIS A 566 -9.46 -11.98 -14.13
N SER A 567 -8.97 -12.27 -12.92
CA SER A 567 -8.63 -11.28 -11.94
C SER A 567 -7.40 -11.72 -11.16
N THR A 568 -6.37 -10.86 -11.13
CA THR A 568 -5.15 -11.11 -10.37
C THR A 568 -5.29 -10.71 -8.90
N THR A 569 -6.34 -9.97 -8.55
CA THR A 569 -6.60 -9.48 -7.20
C THR A 569 -8.09 -9.48 -6.86
N LYS A 570 -8.42 -9.51 -5.58
CA LYS A 570 -9.77 -9.48 -5.01
C LYS A 570 -9.80 -8.63 -3.74
N MET A 571 -10.87 -7.88 -3.54
CA MET A 571 -11.18 -7.20 -2.28
C MET A 571 -11.76 -8.18 -1.28
N VAL A 572 -11.32 -8.07 -0.04
CA VAL A 572 -11.77 -8.86 1.11
C VAL A 572 -11.98 -7.96 2.31
N HIS A 573 -12.85 -8.37 3.23
CA HIS A 573 -13.00 -7.70 4.52
C HIS A 573 -12.08 -8.31 5.58
N ASN A 574 -11.58 -7.46 6.48
CA ASN A 574 -10.86 -7.84 7.70
C ASN A 574 -11.77 -7.86 8.94
N SER A 575 -12.98 -7.29 8.84
CA SER A 575 -14.03 -7.40 9.86
C SER A 575 -15.41 -7.22 9.25
N LYS A 576 -16.18 -8.31 9.19
CA LYS A 576 -17.58 -8.28 8.74
C LYS A 576 -18.46 -7.51 9.71
N ILE A 577 -18.19 -7.63 11.01
CA ILE A 577 -18.95 -6.95 12.07
C ILE A 577 -18.83 -5.43 11.92
N ALA A 578 -17.61 -4.92 11.70
CA ALA A 578 -17.39 -3.49 11.52
C ALA A 578 -18.08 -2.94 10.26
N ILE A 579 -18.08 -3.68 9.15
CA ILE A 579 -18.78 -3.25 7.92
C ILE A 579 -20.29 -3.25 8.12
N VAL A 580 -20.86 -4.30 8.74
CA VAL A 580 -22.30 -4.35 9.03
C VAL A 580 -22.72 -3.14 9.87
N GLU A 581 -21.97 -2.80 10.92
CA GLU A 581 -22.32 -1.65 11.75
C GLU A 581 -22.12 -0.31 11.03
N LEU A 582 -21.16 -0.21 10.11
CA LEU A 582 -21.02 0.95 9.22
C LEU A 582 -22.25 1.09 8.30
N LEU A 583 -22.77 -0.01 7.77
CA LEU A 583 -23.96 -0.02 6.93
C LEU A 583 -25.21 0.46 7.69
N LYS A 584 -25.29 0.25 9.01
CA LYS A 584 -26.41 0.74 9.85
C LYS A 584 -26.46 2.26 9.97
N GLN A 585 -25.37 2.96 9.68
CA GLN A 585 -25.32 4.42 9.72
C GLN A 585 -25.98 5.07 8.50
N PHE A 586 -26.24 4.29 7.44
CA PHE A 586 -26.83 4.80 6.20
C PHE A 586 -28.35 4.81 6.26
N GLN A 587 -28.94 5.78 5.56
CA GLN A 587 -30.39 5.89 5.45
C GLN A 587 -30.96 4.74 4.61
N ILE A 588 -32.24 4.40 4.85
CA ILE A 588 -32.94 3.34 4.12
C ILE A 588 -32.85 3.52 2.60
N LYS A 589 -33.06 4.76 2.13
CA LYS A 589 -32.98 5.10 0.71
C LYS A 589 -31.59 4.85 0.14
N GLU A 590 -30.54 5.22 0.87
CA GLU A 590 -29.15 5.04 0.45
C GLU A 590 -28.78 3.56 0.29
N ILE A 591 -29.24 2.72 1.22
CA ILE A 591 -29.04 1.27 1.16
C ILE A 591 -29.80 0.68 -0.04
N SER A 592 -31.07 1.07 -0.21
CA SER A 592 -31.91 0.60 -1.31
C SER A 592 -31.36 0.99 -2.68
N ASP A 593 -30.96 2.24 -2.86
CA ASP A 593 -30.33 2.74 -4.10
C ASP A 593 -29.02 1.99 -4.41
N SER A 594 -28.24 1.65 -3.37
CA SER A 594 -26.98 0.91 -3.52
C SER A 594 -27.21 -0.53 -3.98
N ILE A 595 -28.25 -1.20 -3.46
CA ILE A 595 -28.66 -2.55 -3.91
C ILE A 595 -29.23 -2.51 -5.32
N PHE A 596 -30.05 -1.50 -5.63
CA PHE A 596 -30.54 -1.26 -6.98
C PHE A 596 -29.39 -1.12 -7.98
N MET A 597 -28.33 -0.38 -7.61
CA MET A 597 -27.13 -0.25 -8.44
C MET A 597 -26.43 -1.60 -8.68
N ILE A 598 -26.28 -2.43 -7.65
CA ILE A 598 -25.68 -3.78 -7.78
C ILE A 598 -26.48 -4.62 -8.79
N VAL A 599 -27.80 -4.68 -8.62
CA VAL A 599 -28.68 -5.45 -9.52
C VAL A 599 -28.61 -4.89 -10.93
N LYS A 600 -28.73 -3.58 -11.11
CA LYS A 600 -28.68 -2.93 -12.43
C LYS A 600 -27.38 -3.25 -13.18
N LYS A 601 -26.24 -3.30 -12.47
CA LYS A 601 -24.93 -3.53 -13.07
C LYS A 601 -24.62 -5.00 -13.32
N TYR A 602 -24.99 -5.90 -12.41
CA TYR A 602 -24.66 -7.32 -12.53
C TYR A 602 -25.70 -8.14 -13.28
N LYS A 603 -26.96 -7.68 -13.38
CA LYS A 603 -28.05 -8.46 -14.00
C LYS A 603 -27.80 -8.83 -15.45
N SER A 604 -27.31 -7.88 -16.26
CA SER A 604 -27.04 -8.09 -17.68
C SER A 604 -25.75 -8.86 -17.95
N ASP A 605 -24.88 -9.02 -16.93
CA ASP A 605 -23.61 -9.69 -17.05
C ASP A 605 -23.75 -11.17 -16.63
N TYR A 606 -23.70 -12.07 -17.61
CA TYR A 606 -23.86 -13.51 -17.38
C TYR A 606 -22.91 -14.06 -16.29
N SER A 607 -21.66 -13.58 -16.25
CA SER A 607 -20.64 -14.05 -15.31
C SER A 607 -20.89 -13.60 -13.86
N ARG A 608 -21.62 -12.49 -13.68
CA ARG A 608 -21.89 -11.85 -12.38
C ARG A 608 -23.36 -11.95 -11.98
N ARG A 609 -24.21 -12.52 -12.83
CA ARG A 609 -25.65 -12.73 -12.58
C ARG A 609 -25.91 -13.40 -11.24
N ARG A 610 -25.10 -14.40 -10.88
CA ARG A 610 -25.24 -15.10 -9.60
C ARG A 610 -24.95 -14.22 -8.38
N LEU A 611 -24.03 -13.25 -8.52
CA LEU A 611 -23.60 -12.41 -7.41
C LEU A 611 -24.73 -11.52 -6.90
N TYR A 612 -25.49 -10.86 -7.78
CA TYR A 612 -26.62 -10.05 -7.31
C TYR A 612 -27.73 -10.92 -6.72
N ILE A 613 -27.95 -12.13 -7.26
CA ILE A 613 -28.94 -13.07 -6.72
C ILE A 613 -28.62 -13.37 -5.26
N ASP A 614 -27.36 -13.70 -4.95
CA ASP A 614 -26.93 -14.00 -3.58
C ASP A 614 -27.04 -12.79 -2.64
N VAL A 615 -26.86 -11.57 -3.17
CA VAL A 615 -27.05 -10.31 -2.42
C VAL A 615 -28.52 -10.08 -2.06
N ILE A 616 -29.46 -10.32 -2.98
CA ILE A 616 -30.89 -10.00 -2.78
C ILE A 616 -31.71 -11.13 -2.15
N LEU A 617 -31.09 -12.22 -1.71
CA LEU A 617 -31.80 -13.25 -0.94
C LEU A 617 -32.32 -12.64 0.37
N PHE A 618 -33.56 -12.96 0.74
CA PHE A 618 -34.17 -12.43 1.95
C PHE A 618 -33.31 -12.72 3.18
N ASP A 619 -32.79 -13.93 3.30
CA ASP A 619 -31.99 -14.33 4.46
C ASP A 619 -30.64 -13.58 4.50
N THR A 620 -30.01 -13.30 3.36
CA THR A 620 -28.81 -12.46 3.28
C THR A 620 -29.09 -11.04 3.76
N LEU A 621 -30.16 -10.41 3.24
CA LEU A 621 -30.55 -9.06 3.65
C LEU A 621 -30.94 -9.02 5.14
N ASN A 622 -31.68 -10.01 5.62
CA ASN A 622 -32.04 -10.12 7.03
C ASN A 622 -30.80 -10.34 7.91
N GLN A 623 -29.82 -11.14 7.49
CA GLN A 623 -28.58 -11.32 8.22
C GLN A 623 -27.79 -10.01 8.34
N ILE A 624 -27.71 -9.23 7.25
CA ILE A 624 -26.96 -7.96 7.24
C ILE A 624 -27.70 -6.88 8.05
N PHE A 625 -29.03 -6.82 7.99
CA PHE A 625 -29.81 -5.68 8.50
C PHE A 625 -30.70 -5.97 9.72
N SER A 626 -30.75 -7.20 10.25
CA SER A 626 -31.62 -7.60 11.38
C SER A 626 -31.50 -6.76 12.66
N GLY A 627 -30.39 -6.05 12.84
CA GLY A 627 -30.15 -5.15 13.98
C GLY A 627 -30.50 -3.68 13.76
N ASN A 628 -31.21 -3.32 12.69
CA ASN A 628 -31.73 -1.96 12.46
C ASN A 628 -33.15 -1.82 13.02
N ASP A 629 -33.44 -0.70 13.69
CA ASP A 629 -34.77 -0.41 14.26
C ASP A 629 -35.90 -0.46 13.21
N ASN A 630 -35.57 -0.27 11.93
CA ASN A 630 -36.48 -0.33 10.78
C ASN A 630 -36.11 -1.42 9.75
N SER A 631 -35.45 -2.50 10.18
CA SER A 631 -34.97 -3.59 9.30
C SER A 631 -36.07 -4.17 8.40
N LYS A 632 -37.26 -4.39 8.96
CA LYS A 632 -38.44 -4.88 8.24
C LYS A 632 -38.86 -3.94 7.10
N MET A 633 -38.99 -2.65 7.39
CA MET A 633 -39.35 -1.62 6.41
C MET A 633 -38.27 -1.46 5.33
N LEU A 634 -37.00 -1.51 5.72
CA LEU A 634 -35.86 -1.45 4.80
C LEU A 634 -35.91 -2.59 3.76
N ILE A 635 -36.07 -3.83 4.21
CA ILE A 635 -36.12 -5.00 3.31
C ILE A 635 -37.32 -4.90 2.37
N TYR A 636 -38.48 -4.47 2.86
CA TYR A 636 -39.66 -4.22 2.04
C TYR A 636 -39.39 -3.18 0.93
N ILE A 637 -38.84 -2.01 1.28
CA ILE A 637 -38.51 -0.94 0.32
C ILE A 637 -37.46 -1.40 -0.71
N ILE A 638 -36.50 -2.24 -0.31
CA ILE A 638 -35.50 -2.80 -1.23
C ILE A 638 -36.20 -3.59 -2.34
N TYR A 639 -37.09 -4.52 -1.99
CA TYR A 639 -37.79 -5.31 -3.02
C TYR A 639 -38.70 -4.42 -3.87
N GLU A 640 -39.45 -3.51 -3.27
CA GLU A 640 -40.29 -2.55 -4.02
C GLU A 640 -39.49 -1.79 -5.10
N ASN A 641 -38.34 -1.23 -4.73
CA ASN A 641 -37.47 -0.49 -5.65
C ASN A 641 -36.82 -1.38 -6.73
N LEU A 642 -36.64 -2.67 -6.47
CA LEU A 642 -36.07 -3.62 -7.42
C LEU A 642 -37.06 -4.11 -8.48
N GLN A 643 -38.37 -3.95 -8.26
CA GLN A 643 -39.42 -4.41 -9.18
C GLN A 643 -39.18 -4.01 -10.64
N PRO A 644 -38.87 -2.75 -10.99
CA PRO A 644 -38.71 -2.34 -12.39
C PRO A 644 -37.54 -3.05 -13.10
N LEU A 645 -36.57 -3.60 -12.35
CA LEU A 645 -35.45 -4.34 -12.92
C LEU A 645 -35.72 -5.84 -13.03
N LEU A 646 -36.58 -6.37 -12.16
CA LEU A 646 -36.73 -7.80 -11.90
C LEU A 646 -38.17 -8.34 -12.06
N GLU A 647 -39.10 -7.55 -12.59
CA GLU A 647 -40.51 -7.96 -12.81
C GLU A 647 -40.67 -9.23 -13.66
N ASN A 648 -39.68 -9.55 -14.51
CA ASN A 648 -39.66 -10.75 -15.34
C ASN A 648 -38.92 -11.94 -14.69
N ASP A 649 -38.47 -11.80 -13.43
CA ASP A 649 -37.71 -12.83 -12.69
C ASP A 649 -38.59 -13.48 -11.61
N LEU A 650 -38.89 -14.78 -11.77
CA LEU A 650 -39.74 -15.52 -10.86
C LEU A 650 -39.09 -15.75 -9.47
N HIS A 651 -37.75 -15.83 -9.40
CA HIS A 651 -37.07 -15.90 -8.12
C HIS A 651 -37.25 -14.61 -7.33
N TYR A 652 -37.23 -13.46 -8.01
CA TYR A 652 -37.51 -12.17 -7.38
C TYR A 652 -38.93 -12.12 -6.79
N TRP A 653 -39.96 -12.57 -7.53
CA TRP A 653 -41.34 -12.60 -7.01
C TRP A 653 -41.47 -13.46 -5.76
N LEU A 654 -40.80 -14.62 -5.72
CA LEU A 654 -40.76 -15.46 -4.52
C LEU A 654 -40.07 -14.76 -3.34
N GLN A 655 -38.93 -14.11 -3.56
CA GLN A 655 -38.22 -13.37 -2.50
C GLN A 655 -39.04 -12.16 -2.01
N ARG A 656 -39.72 -11.44 -2.91
CA ARG A 656 -40.63 -10.37 -2.54
C ARG A 656 -41.80 -10.87 -1.69
N ALA A 657 -42.42 -11.99 -2.07
CA ALA A 657 -43.47 -12.62 -1.28
C ALA A 657 -42.98 -12.98 0.14
N LYS A 658 -41.79 -13.59 0.25
CA LYS A 658 -41.15 -13.86 1.55
C LYS A 658 -40.95 -12.59 2.35
N SER A 659 -40.54 -11.49 1.70
CA SER A 659 -40.35 -10.21 2.37
C SER A 659 -41.64 -9.69 2.99
N ILE A 660 -42.75 -9.66 2.24
CA ILE A 660 -44.04 -9.16 2.72
C ILE A 660 -44.53 -10.05 3.85
N TYR A 661 -44.52 -11.37 3.65
CA TYR A 661 -44.94 -12.37 4.64
C TYR A 661 -44.17 -12.27 5.97
N ARG A 662 -42.85 -12.02 5.93
CA ARG A 662 -42.00 -11.98 7.14
C ARG A 662 -41.92 -10.60 7.80
N THR A 663 -42.25 -9.52 7.08
CA THR A 663 -42.05 -8.14 7.55
C THR A 663 -43.35 -7.39 7.83
N GLN A 664 -44.42 -7.69 7.11
CA GLN A 664 -45.72 -7.03 7.22
C GLN A 664 -46.75 -7.91 7.93
N ASN A 665 -47.79 -7.29 8.48
CA ASN A 665 -48.92 -7.96 9.09
C ASN A 665 -50.22 -7.44 8.48
N GLY A 666 -51.26 -8.27 8.48
CA GLY A 666 -52.59 -7.89 8.00
C GLY A 666 -53.00 -8.68 6.75
N LEU A 667 -54.31 -8.81 6.58
CA LEU A 667 -54.89 -9.67 5.56
C LEU A 667 -54.49 -9.24 4.14
N GLU A 668 -54.59 -7.95 3.83
CA GLU A 668 -54.25 -7.40 2.50
C GLU A 668 -52.80 -7.70 2.11
N ASN A 669 -51.86 -7.52 3.04
CA ASN A 669 -50.44 -7.83 2.82
C ASN A 669 -50.22 -9.32 2.57
N TYR A 670 -50.92 -10.20 3.29
CA TYR A 670 -50.80 -11.64 3.07
C TYR A 670 -51.43 -12.08 1.74
N GLU A 671 -52.55 -11.48 1.33
CA GLU A 671 -53.18 -11.72 0.03
C GLU A 671 -52.28 -11.24 -1.13
N GLU A 672 -51.58 -10.11 -0.96
CA GLU A 672 -50.57 -9.65 -1.92
C GLU A 672 -49.37 -10.62 -1.97
N ALA A 673 -48.80 -10.99 -0.82
CA ALA A 673 -47.71 -11.95 -0.73
C ALA A 673 -48.08 -13.30 -1.36
N TYR A 674 -49.32 -13.76 -1.13
CA TYR A 674 -49.88 -14.97 -1.72
C TYR A 674 -49.88 -14.88 -3.24
N THR A 675 -50.35 -13.76 -3.81
CA THR A 675 -50.40 -13.56 -5.27
C THR A 675 -49.00 -13.68 -5.89
N TYR A 676 -47.98 -13.07 -5.27
CA TYR A 676 -46.60 -13.15 -5.76
C TYR A 676 -45.99 -14.54 -5.60
N ALA A 677 -46.20 -15.22 -4.47
CA ALA A 677 -45.71 -16.58 -4.27
C ALA A 677 -46.40 -17.57 -5.22
N LYS A 678 -47.71 -17.41 -5.44
CA LYS A 678 -48.52 -18.25 -6.34
C LYS A 678 -48.09 -18.07 -7.80
N LYS A 679 -47.73 -16.86 -8.23
CA LYS A 679 -47.13 -16.62 -9.54
C LYS A 679 -45.85 -17.44 -9.73
N ALA A 680 -44.93 -17.38 -8.76
CA ALA A 680 -43.69 -18.16 -8.81
C ALA A 680 -43.92 -19.68 -8.77
N TYR A 681 -45.00 -20.13 -8.15
CA TYR A 681 -45.41 -21.54 -8.12
C TYR A 681 -45.98 -22.00 -9.48
N ILE A 682 -46.86 -21.22 -10.10
CA ILE A 682 -47.52 -21.58 -11.37
C ILE A 682 -46.55 -21.50 -12.55
N ASP A 683 -45.76 -20.41 -12.62
CA ASP A 683 -44.90 -20.12 -13.77
C ASP A 683 -43.49 -20.73 -13.63
N GLY A 684 -43.16 -21.28 -12.45
CA GLY A 684 -41.83 -21.77 -12.09
C GLY A 684 -41.42 -23.08 -12.78
N ASP A 685 -40.12 -23.37 -12.76
CA ASP A 685 -39.62 -24.72 -13.04
C ASP A 685 -39.81 -25.63 -11.81
N ASP A 686 -39.64 -26.95 -11.97
CA ASP A 686 -39.88 -27.93 -10.89
C ASP A 686 -39.22 -27.54 -9.54
N ALA A 687 -37.99 -27.02 -9.60
CA ALA A 687 -37.24 -26.63 -8.41
C ALA A 687 -37.78 -25.33 -7.76
N LEU A 688 -38.12 -24.32 -8.56
CA LEU A 688 -38.70 -23.07 -8.08
C LEU A 688 -40.14 -23.27 -7.61
N SER A 689 -40.96 -24.01 -8.36
CA SER A 689 -42.34 -24.32 -8.02
C SER A 689 -42.41 -25.06 -6.68
N THR A 690 -41.53 -26.03 -6.44
CA THR A 690 -41.43 -26.71 -5.14
C THR A 690 -41.15 -25.74 -3.98
N LYS A 691 -40.20 -24.79 -4.15
CA LYS A 691 -39.87 -23.79 -3.12
C LYS A 691 -41.00 -22.80 -2.91
N ALA A 692 -41.66 -22.41 -4.00
CA ALA A 692 -42.80 -21.52 -3.99
C ALA A 692 -44.02 -22.19 -3.35
N ALA A 693 -44.22 -23.50 -3.54
CA ALA A 693 -45.28 -24.27 -2.89
C ALA A 693 -45.15 -24.18 -1.37
N LEU A 694 -43.97 -24.44 -0.80
CA LEU A 694 -43.74 -24.32 0.64
C LEU A 694 -44.00 -22.90 1.16
N THR A 695 -43.51 -21.89 0.45
CA THR A 695 -43.72 -20.48 0.85
C THR A 695 -45.20 -20.10 0.78
N THR A 696 -45.89 -20.51 -0.28
CA THR A 696 -47.32 -20.27 -0.49
C THR A 696 -48.14 -20.97 0.59
N ALA A 697 -47.79 -22.21 0.96
CA ALA A 697 -48.46 -22.94 2.04
C ALA A 697 -48.42 -22.19 3.38
N LEU A 698 -47.26 -21.61 3.73
CA LEU A 698 -47.09 -20.83 4.97
C LEU A 698 -47.89 -19.50 4.94
N ILE A 699 -47.98 -18.87 3.76
CA ILE A 699 -48.81 -17.67 3.58
C ILE A 699 -50.29 -18.03 3.68
N SER A 700 -50.74 -19.13 3.05
CA SER A 700 -52.13 -19.60 3.14
C SER A 700 -52.53 -19.92 4.59
N CYS A 701 -51.63 -20.49 5.41
CA CYS A 701 -51.86 -20.61 6.85
C CYS A 701 -52.11 -19.25 7.52
N ALA A 702 -51.27 -18.25 7.21
CA ALA A 702 -51.38 -16.92 7.80
C ALA A 702 -52.68 -16.20 7.39
N ILE A 703 -53.15 -16.40 6.16
CA ILE A 703 -54.45 -15.90 5.69
C ILE A 703 -55.59 -16.62 6.43
N ALA A 704 -55.53 -17.95 6.53
CA ALA A 704 -56.55 -18.76 7.20
C ALA A 704 -56.71 -18.40 8.69
N GLU A 705 -55.61 -18.04 9.37
CA GLU A 705 -55.61 -17.55 10.75
C GLU A 705 -56.46 -16.27 10.94
N LEU A 706 -56.61 -15.45 9.89
CA LEU A 706 -57.38 -14.20 9.89
C LEU A 706 -58.79 -14.32 9.30
N LYS A 707 -59.13 -15.46 8.70
CA LYS A 707 -60.44 -15.73 8.09
C LYS A 707 -61.34 -16.59 8.99
N GLN A 708 -62.63 -16.68 8.66
CA GLN A 708 -63.59 -17.52 9.38
C GLN A 708 -64.39 -18.41 8.43
N GLY A 709 -65.04 -19.46 8.99
CA GLY A 709 -65.98 -20.31 8.26
C GLY A 709 -65.35 -21.05 7.08
N LYS A 710 -66.03 -21.02 5.92
CA LYS A 710 -65.64 -21.76 4.71
C LYS A 710 -64.33 -21.24 4.09
N GLU A 711 -64.07 -19.93 4.15
CA GLU A 711 -62.84 -19.34 3.61
C GLU A 711 -61.60 -19.83 4.36
N LYS A 712 -61.69 -19.92 5.69
CA LYS A 712 -60.62 -20.48 6.54
C LYS A 712 -60.28 -21.92 6.15
N LEU A 713 -61.31 -22.76 5.97
CA LEU A 713 -61.11 -24.14 5.56
C LEU A 713 -60.44 -24.21 4.18
N GLY A 714 -60.88 -23.40 3.21
CA GLY A 714 -60.30 -23.36 1.87
C GLY A 714 -58.80 -23.09 1.85
N TYR A 715 -58.34 -22.06 2.57
CA TYR A 715 -56.91 -21.73 2.65
C TYR A 715 -56.08 -22.78 3.40
N TYR A 716 -56.63 -23.42 4.43
CA TYR A 716 -55.92 -24.52 5.09
C TYR A 716 -55.84 -25.78 4.22
N VAL A 717 -56.89 -26.12 3.48
CA VAL A 717 -56.84 -27.21 2.50
C VAL A 717 -55.74 -26.92 1.48
N GLU A 718 -55.72 -25.72 0.88
CA GLU A 718 -54.67 -25.35 -0.06
C GLU A 718 -53.26 -25.43 0.56
N SER A 719 -53.09 -24.94 1.79
CA SER A 719 -51.84 -25.03 2.53
C SER A 719 -51.36 -26.48 2.68
N VAL A 720 -52.25 -27.41 3.05
CA VAL A 720 -51.94 -28.83 3.17
C VAL A 720 -51.46 -29.42 1.84
N TYR A 721 -52.12 -29.10 0.73
CA TYR A 721 -51.72 -29.63 -0.58
C TYR A 721 -50.34 -29.12 -1.00
N LEU A 722 -50.09 -27.82 -0.87
CA LEU A 722 -48.82 -27.21 -1.26
C LEU A 722 -47.68 -27.63 -0.33
N ALA A 723 -47.95 -27.79 0.98
CA ALA A 723 -46.97 -28.32 1.92
C ALA A 723 -46.65 -29.79 1.62
N TYR A 724 -47.66 -30.60 1.28
CA TYR A 724 -47.49 -32.00 0.88
C TYR A 724 -46.60 -32.10 -0.36
N GLU A 725 -46.93 -31.34 -1.40
CA GLU A 725 -46.15 -31.30 -2.64
C GLU A 725 -44.69 -30.90 -2.38
N ALA A 726 -44.46 -29.87 -1.57
CA ALA A 726 -43.12 -29.45 -1.22
C ALA A 726 -42.37 -30.52 -0.43
N VAL A 727 -42.91 -30.97 0.71
CA VAL A 727 -42.23 -31.90 1.63
C VAL A 727 -41.89 -33.22 0.96
N PHE A 728 -42.79 -33.73 0.10
CA PHE A 728 -42.60 -34.99 -0.59
C PHE A 728 -41.98 -34.88 -1.99
N SER A 729 -41.62 -33.67 -2.44
CA SER A 729 -40.93 -33.44 -3.72
C SER A 729 -39.56 -34.13 -3.78
N GLU A 730 -39.13 -34.51 -4.99
CA GLU A 730 -37.79 -35.06 -5.22
C GLU A 730 -36.69 -34.05 -4.83
N TYR A 731 -36.94 -32.75 -5.01
CA TYR A 731 -36.01 -31.68 -4.67
C TYR A 731 -35.62 -31.70 -3.18
N PHE A 732 -36.59 -31.69 -2.27
CA PHE A 732 -36.30 -31.67 -0.84
C PHE A 732 -35.84 -33.04 -0.29
N HIS A 733 -36.15 -34.14 -0.99
CA HIS A 733 -35.55 -35.44 -0.70
C HIS A 733 -34.04 -35.45 -1.00
N ARG A 734 -33.61 -34.86 -2.11
CA ARG A 734 -32.17 -34.73 -2.45
C ARG A 734 -31.45 -33.71 -1.57
N TYR A 735 -32.15 -32.69 -1.07
CA TYR A 735 -31.58 -31.58 -0.28
C TYR A 735 -32.27 -31.38 1.08
N PRO A 736 -32.21 -32.35 2.01
CA PRO A 736 -32.99 -32.33 3.25
C PRO A 736 -32.62 -31.19 4.20
N THR A 737 -31.38 -30.70 4.15
CA THR A 737 -30.91 -29.53 4.93
C THR A 737 -31.62 -28.23 4.52
N TYR A 738 -32.01 -28.07 3.26
CA TYR A 738 -32.74 -26.88 2.80
C TYR A 738 -34.16 -26.86 3.35
N LEU A 739 -34.82 -28.02 3.42
CA LEU A 739 -36.14 -28.12 4.03
C LEU A 739 -36.07 -27.77 5.52
N ASN A 740 -35.05 -28.24 6.23
CA ASN A 740 -34.84 -27.96 7.66
C ASN A 740 -34.50 -26.48 7.95
N LEU A 741 -33.95 -25.74 6.97
CA LEU A 741 -33.72 -24.30 7.10
C LEU A 741 -35.00 -23.48 6.89
N GLU A 742 -35.87 -23.92 5.99
CA GLU A 742 -37.17 -23.25 5.71
C GLU A 742 -38.25 -23.63 6.75
N LEU A 743 -38.13 -24.83 7.34
CA LEU A 743 -38.95 -25.36 8.44
C LEU A 743 -38.05 -25.61 9.66
N PRO A 744 -37.70 -24.59 10.46
CA PRO A 744 -36.81 -24.79 11.59
C PRO A 744 -37.46 -25.71 12.63
N VAL A 745 -36.94 -26.94 12.76
CA VAL A 745 -37.40 -27.99 13.68
C VAL A 745 -36.79 -27.72 15.07
N GLY A 746 -37.62 -27.36 16.06
CA GLY A 746 -37.17 -27.05 17.43
C GLY A 746 -38.21 -26.34 18.31
N LYS A 747 -38.02 -26.40 19.64
CA LYS A 747 -38.98 -25.89 20.66
C LYS A 747 -39.23 -24.38 20.48
N ASN A 748 -40.39 -24.03 19.91
CA ASN A 748 -40.91 -22.68 19.56
C ASN A 748 -40.54 -22.12 18.17
N THR A 749 -41.09 -22.69 17.09
CA THR A 749 -41.06 -22.04 15.76
C THR A 749 -42.46 -22.04 15.09
N MET A 750 -42.82 -20.91 14.47
CA MET A 750 -44.17 -20.65 13.94
C MET A 750 -44.51 -21.47 12.67
N SER A 751 -43.55 -21.86 11.84
CA SER A 751 -43.81 -22.41 10.50
C SER A 751 -44.27 -23.87 10.49
N GLU A 752 -43.55 -24.78 11.14
CA GLU A 752 -43.95 -26.20 11.27
C GLU A 752 -45.26 -26.32 12.04
N ARG A 753 -45.38 -25.55 13.13
CA ARG A 753 -46.59 -25.46 13.93
C ARG A 753 -47.79 -25.05 13.09
N ARG A 754 -47.64 -24.04 12.22
CA ARG A 754 -48.71 -23.58 11.31
C ARG A 754 -49.20 -24.67 10.37
N ILE A 755 -48.29 -25.41 9.74
CA ILE A 755 -48.65 -26.51 8.84
C ILE A 755 -49.32 -27.65 9.63
N THR A 756 -48.79 -27.97 10.81
CA THR A 756 -49.37 -28.99 11.70
C THR A 756 -50.78 -28.61 12.18
N GLU A 757 -51.00 -27.35 12.55
CA GLU A 757 -52.31 -26.82 12.94
C GLU A 757 -53.29 -26.81 11.74
N ALA A 758 -52.82 -26.47 10.54
CA ALA A 758 -53.60 -26.57 9.31
C ALA A 758 -54.04 -28.03 9.04
N CYS A 759 -53.12 -28.99 9.12
CA CYS A 759 -53.42 -30.42 8.97
C CYS A 759 -54.48 -30.89 9.99
N LYS A 760 -54.32 -30.52 11.26
CA LYS A 760 -55.28 -30.85 12.33
C LYS A 760 -56.67 -30.24 12.07
N TYR A 761 -56.72 -28.99 11.60
CA TYR A 761 -57.98 -28.32 11.27
C TYR A 761 -58.65 -28.99 10.06
N VAL A 762 -57.92 -29.26 8.98
CA VAL A 762 -58.44 -29.91 7.77
C VAL A 762 -59.02 -31.29 8.10
N LYS A 763 -58.36 -32.09 8.94
CA LYS A 763 -58.89 -33.39 9.40
C LYS A 763 -60.23 -33.31 10.13
N LEU A 764 -60.44 -32.24 10.90
CA LEU A 764 -61.66 -32.08 11.70
C LEU A 764 -62.84 -31.54 10.88
N TYR A 765 -62.57 -30.76 9.82
CA TYR A 765 -63.57 -29.95 9.14
C TYR A 765 -63.72 -30.22 7.63
N SER A 766 -62.79 -30.92 6.98
CA SER A 766 -62.94 -31.33 5.58
C SER A 766 -63.76 -32.61 5.45
N MET A 767 -64.59 -32.67 4.40
CA MET A 767 -65.36 -33.86 4.03
C MET A 767 -64.71 -34.66 2.89
N GLN A 768 -63.58 -34.18 2.34
CA GLN A 768 -62.87 -34.88 1.26
C GLN A 768 -61.80 -35.83 1.81
N SER A 769 -61.83 -37.09 1.37
CA SER A 769 -60.87 -38.11 1.82
C SER A 769 -59.42 -37.76 1.45
N SER A 770 -59.19 -37.15 0.30
CA SER A 770 -57.86 -36.75 -0.17
C SER A 770 -57.20 -35.68 0.69
N ASP A 771 -57.99 -34.80 1.31
CA ASP A 771 -57.49 -33.74 2.20
C ASP A 771 -57.02 -34.32 3.53
N ILE A 772 -57.79 -35.31 4.04
CA ILE A 772 -57.50 -36.03 5.28
C ILE A 772 -56.24 -36.87 5.11
N GLU A 773 -56.11 -37.59 3.99
CA GLU A 773 -54.96 -38.45 3.68
C GLU A 773 -53.64 -37.66 3.63
N LYS A 774 -53.59 -36.56 2.86
CA LYS A 774 -52.40 -35.70 2.80
C LYS A 774 -52.05 -35.07 4.15
N SER A 775 -53.07 -34.68 4.93
CA SER A 775 -52.87 -34.18 6.29
C SER A 775 -52.24 -35.22 7.19
N ASP A 776 -52.69 -36.48 7.12
CA ASP A 776 -52.14 -37.59 7.90
C ASP A 776 -50.69 -37.93 7.54
N GLU A 777 -50.34 -37.88 6.25
CA GLU A 777 -48.98 -38.13 5.81
C GLU A 777 -48.01 -37.04 6.26
N LEU A 778 -48.40 -35.77 6.15
CA LEU A 778 -47.61 -34.65 6.66
C LEU A 778 -47.42 -34.73 8.18
N LEU A 779 -48.48 -35.03 8.94
CA LEU A 779 -48.37 -35.20 10.39
C LEU A 779 -47.41 -36.33 10.77
N LYS A 780 -47.51 -37.48 10.11
CA LYS A 780 -46.58 -38.61 10.30
C LYS A 780 -45.14 -38.24 9.93
N TYR A 781 -44.94 -37.41 8.91
CA TYR A 781 -43.61 -36.93 8.52
C TYR A 781 -42.99 -36.07 9.63
N PHE A 782 -43.74 -35.12 10.17
CA PHE A 782 -43.27 -34.24 11.25
C PHE A 782 -43.12 -34.97 12.60
N GLU A 783 -43.86 -36.04 12.87
CA GLU A 783 -43.70 -36.87 14.07
C GLU A 783 -42.45 -37.78 14.05
N LYS A 784 -41.94 -38.13 12.85
CA LYS A 784 -40.79 -39.03 12.67
C LYS A 784 -39.44 -38.32 12.63
N LYS A 785 -39.44 -37.01 12.38
CA LYS A 785 -38.26 -36.14 12.40
C LYS A 785 -38.04 -35.55 13.79
#